data_AF-A0A3M6VYJ8-F1
#
_entry.id   AF-A0A3M6VYJ8-F1
#
_cell.length_a   1.000
_cell.length_b   1.000
_cell.length_c   1.000
_cell.angle_alpha   90.00
_cell.angle_beta   90.00
_cell.angle_gamma   90.00
#
_symmetry.space_group_name_H-M   'P 1'
#
loop_
_entity.id
_entity.type
_entity.pdbx_description
1 polymer ?
#
loop_
_entity_poly.entity_id
_entity_poly.type
_entity_poly.pdbx_seq_one_letter_code
_entity_poly.pdbx_strand_id
1 'polypeptide(L)'
;MSFDKKDEDAGVLRVDRTSVFQEARVFNTSPISPRRCRILLTKIALLLFTGEHFPTNEATALFFGISKLFQNKDPSLRQMVYLVIKELSSEAEDVIMVTSSIMKDTSATGQGEVYRSNAIRALCRIIDASTVQAIERNIKTAIVDKTPSVSSAALVSSYHLLPIAKDIVRRWQSETQEAASSSKSSGGFSFGFGSGGGQPQMAAANTNYMTQYHAIGLLYQMRSHDRMALVKMVQQYSAAGVVKSPAARVMLVRLAAKLAEDDPSLRRPMMKLLDEWLRDKSEMVNFEAAKAICDLPDLTDAEVGNAIHVLQLFLTSPRAVTKFAAIRILHQFASFKPDAVRQCNPDIESLISNTNRSIATFAITTLLKTGNESSVDRLLKTITSFMSEITDEFKVTIVEAIRTLCLKFPSKQAGMLTFLAGILRDEGGYEFKRSVVESMFDLIKFVPESREEALAHLCEFIEDCEFTKLAVRILHLLGMEGPKTVQPTKYIRYIYNRVVLENAIVRAAAVTALSKFGVGQTDPEVKRSVGVLLRRCLDDTDDEVRDRAALNLRLMQEEDEVAAKFVRNDSMFSLPVLEDQLANYIAGGSAEAFAEPFDFANVPVVTREQSLAEDRSKKLTTATPTLKAPTVGPKKSEAANAAADAAKDVAAATQKYAQQLGAIPEFASYGPLLKSSGTVELTESETEYVVSAIKHLYKDHLVLQFEVKNTLADYVLADVTMECTASSLSEDDDETPLEDEYIIPAPLLKTDEPGTVYVSFSRPSSAFVAASFTNNLKFSLKEIDPSTGEPEPDGYEDNYQVEDLELTGADYVVPAFAGSFENIWSSLSSAAGADEAEETLQLSNAKSLSEAVELLVKTLGMQPLEGTDVVLTSSTHTLRLYGKSLAGGKVAASVRMAFSAKSGVTVKISARSEEEGLAGLVVGGVS
;
A
#
# COMPACT_ATOMS: atom_id res chain seq x y z
N MET A 1 2.55 -47.56 -36.67
CA MET A 1 3.51 -48.26 -35.80
C MET A 1 3.46 -47.58 -34.44
N SER A 2 3.15 -48.36 -33.42
CA SER A 2 3.00 -47.94 -32.02
C SER A 2 4.35 -47.41 -31.49
N PHE A 3 4.36 -46.19 -30.97
CA PHE A 3 5.42 -45.66 -30.11
C PHE A 3 4.98 -45.85 -28.66
N ASP A 4 4.85 -47.10 -28.26
CA ASP A 4 4.57 -47.43 -26.86
C ASP A 4 5.24 -48.76 -26.52
N LYS A 5 6.53 -48.67 -26.14
CA LYS A 5 7.27 -49.61 -25.28
C LYS A 5 8.77 -49.35 -25.32
N LYS A 6 9.33 -49.20 -24.12
CA LYS A 6 10.75 -49.06 -23.71
C LYS A 6 11.26 -47.63 -23.56
N ASP A 7 10.85 -46.97 -22.47
CA ASP A 7 11.73 -46.06 -21.72
C ASP A 7 11.26 -45.91 -20.24
N GLU A 8 10.74 -46.99 -19.64
CA GLU A 8 10.48 -47.06 -18.18
C GLU A 8 11.68 -47.57 -17.36
N ASP A 9 12.88 -47.59 -17.95
CA ASP A 9 14.14 -47.97 -17.28
C ASP A 9 15.11 -46.79 -17.15
N ALA A 10 14.63 -45.55 -17.15
CA ALA A 10 15.33 -44.45 -16.48
C ALA A 10 15.11 -44.55 -14.96
N GLY A 11 15.38 -45.73 -14.39
CA GLY A 11 15.47 -45.90 -12.95
C GLY A 11 16.49 -44.90 -12.45
N VAL A 12 16.04 -43.95 -11.63
CA VAL A 12 16.91 -43.12 -10.80
C VAL A 12 17.97 -44.04 -10.23
N LEU A 13 19.23 -43.86 -10.66
CA LEU A 13 20.37 -44.61 -10.15
C LEU A 13 20.31 -44.49 -8.62
N ARG A 14 19.80 -45.53 -7.93
CA ARG A 14 19.80 -45.60 -6.47
C ARG A 14 21.24 -45.85 -6.07
N VAL A 15 21.95 -44.77 -5.88
CA VAL A 15 23.33 -44.77 -5.41
C VAL A 15 23.26 -44.81 -3.89
N ASP A 16 23.90 -45.79 -3.26
CA ASP A 16 23.99 -45.89 -1.81
C ASP A 16 25.23 -45.14 -1.31
N ARG A 17 25.03 -44.15 -0.43
CA ARG A 17 26.07 -43.35 0.23
C ARG A 17 27.22 -44.18 0.77
N THR A 18 26.92 -45.27 1.47
CA THR A 18 27.94 -46.10 2.13
C THR A 18 28.80 -46.84 1.12
N SER A 19 28.18 -47.34 0.04
CA SER A 19 28.89 -47.99 -1.06
C SER A 19 29.82 -47.01 -1.80
N VAL A 20 29.35 -45.78 -2.07
CA VAL A 20 30.13 -44.76 -2.76
C VAL A 20 31.29 -44.28 -1.91
N PHE A 21 31.09 -44.10 -0.60
CA PHE A 21 32.16 -43.73 0.32
C PHE A 21 33.26 -44.81 0.37
N GLN A 22 32.90 -46.09 0.35
CA GLN A 22 33.87 -47.18 0.28
C GLN A 22 34.60 -47.22 -1.07
N GLU A 23 33.87 -47.05 -2.19
CA GLU A 23 34.45 -46.99 -3.53
C GLU A 23 35.38 -45.78 -3.72
N ALA A 24 35.15 -44.68 -3.01
CA ALA A 24 35.98 -43.47 -3.06
C ALA A 24 37.43 -43.68 -2.59
N ARG A 25 37.74 -44.80 -1.92
CA ARG A 25 39.14 -45.18 -1.62
C ARG A 25 40.01 -45.31 -2.87
N VAL A 26 39.41 -45.51 -4.04
CA VAL A 26 40.08 -45.50 -5.35
C VAL A 26 40.86 -44.20 -5.59
N PHE A 27 40.46 -43.07 -5.01
CA PHE A 27 41.19 -41.80 -5.15
C PHE A 27 42.60 -41.82 -4.56
N ASN A 28 42.91 -42.78 -3.67
CA ASN A 28 44.24 -42.95 -3.08
C ASN A 28 45.14 -43.92 -3.86
N THR A 29 44.63 -44.55 -4.92
CA THR A 29 45.40 -45.54 -5.71
C THR A 29 46.30 -44.87 -6.75
N SER A 30 47.51 -45.39 -6.94
CA SER A 30 48.45 -44.97 -7.98
C SER A 30 48.80 -46.16 -8.89
N PRO A 31 48.67 -46.07 -10.23
CA PRO A 31 48.29 -44.89 -11.03
C PRO A 31 46.77 -44.58 -11.04
N ILE A 32 46.43 -43.30 -11.07
CA ILE A 32 45.03 -42.81 -11.08
C ILE A 32 44.40 -43.05 -12.45
N SER A 33 43.22 -43.70 -12.49
CA SER A 33 42.42 -43.87 -13.70
C SER A 33 41.35 -42.77 -13.86
N PRO A 34 41.48 -41.80 -14.79
CA PRO A 34 40.59 -40.64 -14.86
C PRO A 34 39.11 -40.98 -15.08
N ARG A 35 38.84 -41.99 -15.93
CA ARG A 35 37.47 -42.42 -16.26
C ARG A 35 36.73 -42.98 -15.03
N ARG A 36 37.39 -43.82 -14.23
CA ARG A 36 36.80 -44.42 -13.03
C ARG A 36 36.57 -43.36 -11.94
N CYS A 37 37.55 -42.47 -11.74
CA CYS A 37 37.41 -41.37 -10.78
C CYS A 37 36.29 -40.41 -11.16
N ARG A 38 36.10 -40.09 -12.45
CA ARG A 38 34.97 -39.27 -12.92
C ARG A 38 33.61 -39.92 -12.60
N ILE A 39 33.45 -41.22 -12.86
CA ILE A 39 32.20 -41.94 -12.56
C ILE A 39 31.90 -41.87 -11.05
N LEU A 40 32.91 -42.06 -10.20
CA LEU A 40 32.75 -41.96 -8.74
C LEU A 40 32.43 -40.54 -8.29
N LEU A 41 33.10 -39.52 -8.84
CA LEU A 41 32.78 -38.11 -8.56
C LEU A 41 31.37 -37.75 -9.01
N THR A 42 30.87 -38.31 -10.12
CA THR A 42 29.48 -38.13 -10.55
C THR A 42 28.49 -38.79 -9.58
N LYS A 43 28.80 -39.98 -9.05
CA LYS A 43 27.98 -40.62 -8.01
C LYS A 43 27.94 -39.76 -6.74
N ILE A 44 29.09 -39.25 -6.29
CA ILE A 44 29.16 -38.35 -5.12
C ILE A 44 28.36 -37.07 -5.36
N ALA A 45 28.52 -36.44 -6.52
CA ALA A 45 27.76 -35.24 -6.88
C ALA A 45 26.25 -35.51 -6.91
N LEU A 46 25.82 -36.68 -7.42
CA LEU A 46 24.41 -37.07 -7.44
C LEU A 46 23.84 -37.14 -6.01
N LEU A 47 24.54 -37.79 -5.08
CA LEU A 47 24.14 -37.90 -3.67
C LEU A 47 23.95 -36.51 -3.03
N LEU A 48 24.92 -35.62 -3.25
CA LEU A 48 24.88 -34.25 -2.74
C LEU A 48 23.70 -33.45 -3.34
N PHE A 49 23.44 -33.56 -4.65
CA PHE A 49 22.33 -32.86 -5.30
C PHE A 49 20.95 -33.43 -4.94
N THR A 50 20.86 -34.71 -4.55
CA THR A 50 19.63 -35.31 -4.02
C THR A 50 19.35 -34.94 -2.56
N GLY A 51 20.24 -34.19 -1.91
CA GLY A 51 20.08 -33.73 -0.53
C GLY A 51 20.62 -34.69 0.53
N GLU A 52 21.43 -35.68 0.15
CA GLU A 52 22.15 -36.50 1.12
C GLU A 52 23.44 -35.79 1.57
N HIS A 53 23.63 -35.68 2.88
CA HIS A 53 24.80 -35.07 3.49
C HIS A 53 25.79 -36.12 4.00
N PHE A 54 27.09 -35.84 3.89
CA PHE A 54 28.11 -36.70 4.49
C PHE A 54 28.43 -36.20 5.91
N PRO A 55 28.56 -37.09 6.91
CA PRO A 55 29.09 -36.73 8.21
C PRO A 55 30.45 -36.05 8.06
N THR A 56 30.75 -35.04 8.88
CA THR A 56 31.98 -34.22 8.82
C THR A 56 33.26 -35.03 8.65
N ASN A 57 33.39 -36.16 9.35
CA ASN A 57 34.54 -37.06 9.24
C ASN A 57 34.65 -37.73 7.86
N GLU A 58 33.53 -38.17 7.30
CA GLU A 58 33.46 -38.78 5.97
C GLU A 58 33.67 -37.72 4.87
N ALA A 59 33.04 -36.56 5.01
CA ALA A 59 33.19 -35.42 4.12
C ALA A 59 34.66 -34.98 4.05
N THR A 60 35.33 -34.87 5.19
CA THR A 60 36.76 -34.52 5.29
C THR A 60 37.66 -35.58 4.65
N ALA A 61 37.39 -36.87 4.88
CA ALA A 61 38.15 -37.95 4.25
C ALA A 61 37.96 -37.98 2.72
N LEU A 62 36.73 -37.78 2.23
CA LEU A 62 36.42 -37.64 0.81
C LEU A 62 37.12 -36.41 0.22
N PHE A 63 37.07 -35.28 0.91
CA PHE A 63 37.70 -34.03 0.51
C PHE A 63 39.21 -34.21 0.27
N PHE A 64 39.93 -34.85 1.20
CA PHE A 64 41.36 -35.16 1.02
C PHE A 64 41.64 -36.23 -0.03
N GLY A 65 40.76 -37.21 -0.19
CA GLY A 65 40.87 -38.18 -1.28
C GLY A 65 40.75 -37.51 -2.65
N ILE A 66 39.75 -36.65 -2.82
CA ILE A 66 39.46 -35.93 -4.06
C ILE A 66 40.56 -34.90 -4.37
N SER A 67 41.14 -34.24 -3.36
CA SER A 67 42.19 -33.25 -3.59
C SER A 67 43.47 -33.84 -4.20
N LYS A 68 43.78 -35.12 -3.95
CA LYS A 68 44.91 -35.81 -4.61
C LYS A 68 44.72 -35.93 -6.12
N LEU A 69 43.49 -35.90 -6.61
CA LEU A 69 43.18 -35.96 -8.04
C LEU A 69 43.65 -34.70 -8.80
N PHE A 70 43.94 -33.59 -8.11
CA PHE A 70 44.57 -32.41 -8.72
C PHE A 70 45.93 -32.72 -9.35
N GLN A 71 46.61 -33.80 -8.98
CA GLN A 71 47.88 -34.18 -9.60
C GLN A 71 47.72 -34.60 -11.08
N ASN A 72 46.53 -35.03 -11.48
CA ASN A 72 46.24 -35.46 -12.84
C ASN A 72 45.98 -34.24 -13.75
N LYS A 73 46.46 -34.30 -15.01
CA LYS A 73 46.32 -33.22 -16.00
C LYS A 73 45.04 -33.32 -16.87
N ASP A 74 44.23 -34.36 -16.70
CA ASP A 74 43.00 -34.56 -17.48
C ASP A 74 41.96 -33.45 -17.23
N PRO A 75 41.48 -32.75 -18.28
CA PRO A 75 40.60 -31.60 -18.10
C PRO A 75 39.25 -31.92 -17.50
N SER A 76 38.65 -33.02 -17.94
CA SER A 76 37.32 -33.43 -17.51
C SER A 76 37.32 -33.90 -16.06
N LEU A 77 38.39 -34.59 -15.63
CA LEU A 77 38.57 -34.96 -14.24
C LEU A 77 38.74 -33.73 -13.35
N ARG A 78 39.59 -32.77 -13.74
CA ARG A 78 39.77 -31.53 -12.94
C ARG A 78 38.49 -30.74 -12.79
N GLN A 79 37.67 -30.64 -13.84
CA GLN A 79 36.37 -29.97 -13.75
C GLN A 79 35.44 -30.63 -12.72
N MET A 80 35.38 -31.97 -12.70
CA MET A 80 34.59 -32.71 -11.71
C MET A 80 35.15 -32.55 -10.30
N VAL A 81 36.48 -32.51 -10.15
CA VAL A 81 37.15 -32.26 -8.86
C VAL A 81 36.75 -30.89 -8.32
N TYR A 82 36.80 -29.83 -9.14
CA TYR A 82 36.38 -28.48 -8.73
C TYR A 82 34.92 -28.42 -8.28
N LEU A 83 34.02 -29.11 -8.97
CA LEU A 83 32.60 -29.14 -8.64
C LEU A 83 32.36 -29.82 -7.29
N VAL A 84 32.89 -31.03 -7.10
CA VAL A 84 32.62 -31.82 -5.89
C VAL A 84 33.32 -31.24 -4.65
N ILE A 85 34.53 -30.71 -4.80
CA ILE A 85 35.24 -30.04 -3.69
C ILE A 85 34.50 -28.79 -3.22
N LYS A 86 33.92 -28.02 -4.15
CA LYS A 86 33.14 -26.81 -3.82
C LYS A 86 31.89 -27.14 -3.00
N GLU A 87 31.22 -28.25 -3.27
CA GLU A 87 30.03 -28.65 -2.52
C GLU A 87 30.41 -29.30 -1.18
N LEU A 88 31.49 -30.08 -1.12
CA LEU A 88 31.97 -30.68 0.14
C LEU A 88 32.65 -29.69 1.09
N SER A 89 33.09 -28.51 0.62
CA SER A 89 33.85 -27.58 1.45
C SER A 89 33.05 -26.96 2.61
N SER A 90 31.72 -26.97 2.57
CA SER A 90 30.90 -26.51 3.71
C SER A 90 30.78 -27.54 4.83
N GLU A 91 31.03 -28.82 4.55
CA GLU A 91 30.89 -29.94 5.50
C GLU A 91 32.24 -30.50 5.98
N ALA A 92 33.32 -30.23 5.25
CA ALA A 92 34.67 -30.71 5.56
C ALA A 92 35.45 -29.75 6.46
N GLU A 93 36.34 -30.29 7.29
CA GLU A 93 37.31 -29.55 8.10
C GLU A 93 38.69 -29.48 7.40
N ASP A 94 39.57 -28.57 7.85
CA ASP A 94 40.93 -28.37 7.32
C ASP A 94 41.03 -28.15 5.79
N VAL A 95 39.97 -27.55 5.24
CA VAL A 95 39.77 -27.24 3.82
C VAL A 95 40.93 -26.41 3.22
N ILE A 96 41.64 -25.65 4.06
CA ILE A 96 42.78 -24.80 3.70
C ILE A 96 43.92 -25.60 3.03
N MET A 97 44.13 -26.89 3.35
CA MET A 97 45.25 -27.67 2.80
C MET A 97 45.23 -27.79 1.27
N VAL A 98 44.06 -27.64 0.64
CA VAL A 98 43.87 -27.78 -0.81
C VAL A 98 44.04 -26.45 -1.55
N THR A 99 44.08 -25.32 -0.81
CA THR A 99 44.21 -23.97 -1.37
C THR A 99 45.48 -23.81 -2.21
N SER A 100 46.62 -24.39 -1.79
CA SER A 100 47.88 -24.33 -2.54
C SER A 100 47.80 -25.01 -3.91
N SER A 101 47.06 -26.14 -3.99
CA SER A 101 46.87 -26.90 -5.22
C SER A 101 45.96 -26.17 -6.21
N ILE A 102 44.89 -25.53 -5.70
CA ILE A 102 44.00 -24.69 -6.51
C ILE A 102 44.70 -23.39 -6.92
N MET A 103 45.49 -22.78 -6.03
CA MET A 103 46.20 -21.52 -6.28
C MET A 103 47.22 -21.66 -7.42
N LYS A 104 47.86 -22.82 -7.55
CA LYS A 104 48.73 -23.16 -8.69
C LYS A 104 47.98 -23.08 -10.03
N ASP A 105 46.72 -23.51 -10.05
CA ASP A 105 45.89 -23.45 -11.25
C ASP A 105 45.33 -22.05 -11.53
N THR A 106 45.20 -21.19 -10.50
CA THR A 106 44.80 -19.78 -10.69
C THR A 106 45.88 -18.90 -11.31
N SER A 107 47.15 -19.29 -11.14
CA SER A 107 48.35 -18.56 -11.61
C SER A 107 48.95 -19.13 -12.90
N ALA A 108 48.40 -20.23 -13.44
CA ALA A 108 48.90 -20.87 -14.65
C ALA A 108 48.54 -20.05 -15.92
N THR A 109 49.56 -19.52 -16.59
CA THR A 109 49.45 -18.82 -17.89
C THR A 109 49.74 -19.79 -19.04
N GLY A 110 48.87 -19.89 -20.06
CA GLY A 110 49.03 -20.78 -21.22
C GLY A 110 48.01 -21.94 -21.27
N GLN A 111 48.44 -23.19 -21.48
CA GLN A 111 47.56 -24.39 -21.56
C GLN A 111 46.63 -24.62 -20.33
N GLY A 112 46.81 -23.85 -19.24
CA GLY A 112 45.95 -23.81 -18.06
C GLY A 112 44.72 -22.90 -18.15
N GLU A 113 44.52 -22.16 -19.25
CA GLU A 113 43.35 -21.28 -19.45
C GLU A 113 42.01 -21.99 -19.25
N VAL A 114 41.94 -23.28 -19.60
CA VAL A 114 40.75 -24.13 -19.44
C VAL A 114 40.36 -24.29 -17.96
N TYR A 115 41.34 -24.35 -17.05
CA TYR A 115 41.10 -24.55 -15.61
C TYR A 115 41.03 -23.25 -14.83
N ARG A 116 41.73 -22.21 -15.28
CA ARG A 116 41.93 -20.98 -14.50
C ARG A 116 40.61 -20.34 -14.03
N SER A 117 39.61 -20.26 -14.90
CA SER A 117 38.29 -19.72 -14.53
C SER A 117 37.55 -20.58 -13.49
N ASN A 118 37.66 -21.91 -13.58
CA ASN A 118 37.05 -22.84 -12.62
C ASN A 118 37.81 -22.86 -11.29
N ALA A 119 39.14 -22.78 -11.34
CA ALA A 119 40.02 -22.68 -10.19
C ALA A 119 39.72 -21.41 -9.38
N ILE A 120 39.55 -20.26 -10.04
CA ILE A 120 39.19 -18.99 -9.38
C ILE A 120 37.83 -19.11 -8.67
N ARG A 121 36.80 -19.63 -9.36
CA ARG A 121 35.45 -19.82 -8.78
C ARG A 121 35.46 -20.77 -7.57
N ALA A 122 36.20 -21.87 -7.67
CA ALA A 122 36.32 -22.83 -6.58
C ALA A 122 37.10 -22.23 -5.41
N LEU A 123 38.24 -21.59 -5.66
CA LEU A 123 39.08 -20.99 -4.63
C LEU A 123 38.31 -19.96 -3.80
N CYS A 124 37.61 -19.02 -4.45
CA CYS A 124 36.88 -17.96 -3.74
C CYS A 124 35.65 -18.44 -2.96
N ARG A 125 35.25 -19.70 -3.10
CA ARG A 125 34.20 -20.34 -2.28
C ARG A 125 34.75 -21.13 -1.10
N ILE A 126 36.02 -21.50 -1.16
CA ILE A 126 36.73 -22.38 -0.22
C ILE A 126 37.54 -21.58 0.80
N ILE A 127 38.01 -20.38 0.41
CA ILE A 127 38.85 -19.53 1.26
C ILE A 127 38.06 -18.77 2.33
N ASP A 128 38.76 -18.47 3.41
CA ASP A 128 38.34 -17.64 4.54
C ASP A 128 39.00 -16.24 4.48
N ALA A 129 38.57 -15.31 5.34
CA ALA A 129 39.05 -13.93 5.34
C ALA A 129 40.58 -13.81 5.49
N SER A 130 41.23 -14.73 6.23
CA SER A 130 42.66 -14.70 6.50
C SER A 130 43.53 -14.96 5.26
N THR A 131 43.02 -15.75 4.30
CA THR A 131 43.77 -16.18 3.12
C THR A 131 43.50 -15.33 1.87
N VAL A 132 42.53 -14.40 1.92
CA VAL A 132 42.18 -13.52 0.78
C VAL A 132 43.37 -12.65 0.34
N GLN A 133 44.18 -12.17 1.28
CA GLN A 133 45.35 -11.34 0.95
C GLN A 133 46.39 -12.10 0.11
N ALA A 134 46.55 -13.40 0.35
CA ALA A 134 47.53 -14.23 -0.38
C ALA A 134 47.16 -14.39 -1.87
N ILE A 135 45.86 -14.30 -2.20
CA ILE A 135 45.37 -14.46 -3.57
C ILE A 135 45.13 -13.14 -4.30
N GLU A 136 45.27 -11.99 -3.62
CA GLU A 136 44.96 -10.65 -4.15
C GLU A 136 45.63 -10.41 -5.51
N ARG A 137 46.92 -10.70 -5.64
CA ARG A 137 47.66 -10.53 -6.90
C ARG A 137 47.10 -11.39 -8.04
N ASN A 138 46.70 -12.62 -7.72
CA ASN A 138 46.14 -13.55 -8.72
C ASN A 138 44.77 -13.09 -9.19
N ILE A 139 43.94 -12.55 -8.29
CA ILE A 139 42.62 -12.02 -8.64
C ILE A 139 42.73 -10.71 -9.42
N LYS A 140 43.59 -9.77 -9.02
CA LYS A 140 43.85 -8.51 -9.76
C LYS A 140 44.25 -8.77 -11.21
N THR A 141 45.22 -9.67 -11.42
CA THR A 141 45.66 -10.06 -12.77
C THR A 141 44.58 -10.80 -13.55
N ALA A 142 43.73 -11.59 -12.88
CA ALA A 142 42.61 -12.26 -13.52
C ALA A 142 41.47 -11.30 -13.93
N ILE A 143 41.21 -10.24 -13.16
CA ILE A 143 40.18 -9.22 -13.47
C ILE A 143 40.50 -8.54 -14.81
N VAL A 144 41.75 -8.15 -15.05
CA VAL A 144 42.18 -7.49 -16.29
C VAL A 144 42.56 -8.46 -17.42
N ASP A 145 42.41 -9.77 -17.20
CA ASP A 145 42.80 -10.81 -18.18
C ASP A 145 42.09 -10.66 -19.53
N LYS A 146 42.81 -10.96 -20.63
CA LYS A 146 42.28 -10.85 -22.00
C LYS A 146 41.14 -11.82 -22.26
N THR A 147 41.14 -12.97 -21.59
CA THR A 147 40.12 -14.01 -21.74
C THR A 147 38.86 -13.64 -20.95
N PRO A 148 37.70 -13.40 -21.61
CA PRO A 148 36.49 -12.92 -20.94
C PRO A 148 35.97 -13.86 -19.84
N SER A 149 36.13 -15.18 -20.00
CA SER A 149 35.68 -16.17 -19.00
C SER A 149 36.49 -16.12 -17.70
N VAL A 150 37.79 -15.81 -17.77
CA VAL A 150 38.68 -15.64 -16.61
C VAL A 150 38.37 -14.32 -15.90
N SER A 151 38.27 -13.23 -16.66
CA SER A 151 37.90 -11.91 -16.14
C SER A 151 36.52 -11.91 -15.47
N SER A 152 35.53 -12.52 -16.13
CA SER A 152 34.18 -12.69 -15.58
C SER A 152 34.17 -13.55 -14.31
N ALA A 153 34.90 -14.67 -14.29
CA ALA A 153 35.03 -15.51 -13.11
C ALA A 153 35.67 -14.75 -11.94
N ALA A 154 36.72 -13.98 -12.19
CA ALA A 154 37.37 -13.16 -11.18
C ALA A 154 36.44 -12.08 -10.62
N LEU A 155 35.75 -11.32 -11.49
CA LEU A 155 34.82 -10.27 -11.07
C LEU A 155 33.66 -10.79 -10.20
N VAL A 156 33.02 -11.89 -10.60
CA VAL A 156 31.94 -12.51 -9.81
C VAL A 156 32.48 -13.12 -8.51
N SER A 157 33.68 -13.71 -8.56
CA SER A 157 34.30 -14.25 -7.34
C SER A 157 34.66 -13.13 -6.36
N SER A 158 35.15 -11.99 -6.83
CA SER A 158 35.35 -10.78 -6.03
C SER A 158 34.06 -10.29 -5.39
N TYR A 159 32.92 -10.39 -6.10
CA TYR A 159 31.61 -10.06 -5.55
C TYR A 159 31.24 -10.95 -4.36
N HIS A 160 31.52 -12.26 -4.43
CA HIS A 160 31.31 -13.19 -3.30
C HIS A 160 32.28 -12.96 -2.14
N LEU A 161 33.46 -12.39 -2.38
CA LEU A 161 34.44 -12.07 -1.33
C LEU A 161 34.15 -10.74 -0.62
N LEU A 162 33.30 -9.86 -1.16
CA LEU A 162 32.98 -8.57 -0.54
C LEU A 162 32.45 -8.67 0.90
N PRO A 163 31.53 -9.61 1.24
CA PRO A 163 31.08 -9.78 2.62
C PRO A 163 32.15 -10.32 3.57
N ILE A 164 33.14 -11.06 3.03
CA ILE A 164 34.18 -11.76 3.81
C ILE A 164 35.39 -10.84 4.08
N ALA A 165 35.83 -10.09 3.07
CA ALA A 165 37.07 -9.30 3.10
C ALA A 165 36.92 -7.96 2.36
N LYS A 166 35.98 -7.13 2.82
CA LYS A 166 35.57 -5.86 2.17
C LYS A 166 36.74 -4.93 1.85
N ASP A 167 37.65 -4.72 2.80
CA ASP A 167 38.75 -3.74 2.65
C ASP A 167 39.81 -4.18 1.65
N ILE A 168 40.05 -5.49 1.54
CA ILE A 168 40.99 -6.04 0.56
C ILE A 168 40.38 -5.90 -0.84
N VAL A 169 39.12 -6.30 -1.01
CA VAL A 169 38.44 -6.27 -2.32
C VAL A 169 38.30 -4.84 -2.83
N ARG A 170 38.04 -3.83 -1.96
CA ARG A 170 38.02 -2.41 -2.33
C ARG A 170 39.32 -1.91 -2.99
N ARG A 171 40.48 -2.48 -2.65
CA ARG A 171 41.77 -2.15 -3.29
C ARG A 171 41.86 -2.59 -4.76
N TRP A 172 40.88 -3.35 -5.26
CA TRP A 172 40.84 -3.87 -6.63
C TRP A 172 40.01 -2.95 -7.55
N GLN A 173 39.63 -1.77 -7.06
CA GLN A 173 38.78 -0.81 -7.75
C GLN A 173 39.39 -0.32 -9.08
N SER A 174 40.70 -0.10 -9.15
CA SER A 174 41.41 0.33 -10.36
C SER A 174 41.28 -0.69 -11.49
N GLU A 175 41.58 -1.95 -11.20
CA GLU A 175 41.51 -3.08 -12.12
C GLU A 175 40.07 -3.35 -12.55
N THR A 176 39.12 -3.19 -11.62
CA THR A 176 37.69 -3.32 -11.91
C THR A 176 37.20 -2.21 -12.83
N GLN A 177 37.68 -0.97 -12.64
CA GLN A 177 37.36 0.17 -13.50
C GLN A 177 37.91 0.00 -14.92
N GLU A 178 39.12 -0.55 -15.05
CA GLU A 178 39.70 -0.94 -16.34
C GLU A 178 38.88 -2.06 -17.01
N ALA A 179 38.46 -3.07 -16.25
CA ALA A 179 37.61 -4.14 -16.78
C ALA A 179 36.24 -3.62 -17.27
N ALA A 180 35.66 -2.63 -16.59
CA ALA A 180 34.39 -2.02 -16.99
C ALA A 180 34.48 -1.20 -18.28
N SER A 181 35.60 -0.52 -18.54
CA SER A 181 35.82 0.22 -19.79
C SER A 181 36.34 -0.67 -20.93
N SER A 182 36.87 -1.85 -20.62
CA SER A 182 37.39 -2.79 -21.62
C SER A 182 36.28 -3.42 -22.49
N SER A 183 36.46 -3.36 -23.81
CA SER A 183 35.65 -4.11 -24.78
C SER A 183 36.29 -5.47 -25.07
N LYS A 184 36.23 -6.41 -24.12
CA LYS A 184 36.74 -7.78 -24.33
C LYS A 184 35.73 -8.58 -25.15
N SER A 185 36.00 -8.82 -26.43
CA SER A 185 35.19 -9.71 -27.27
C SER A 185 35.79 -11.11 -27.31
N SER A 186 35.00 -12.14 -27.01
CA SER A 186 35.41 -13.52 -27.29
C SER A 186 35.27 -13.80 -28.78
N GLY A 187 36.38 -14.07 -29.47
CA GLY A 187 36.34 -14.82 -30.73
C GLY A 187 35.73 -16.19 -30.46
N GLY A 188 34.68 -16.56 -31.20
CA GLY A 188 33.88 -17.75 -30.93
C GLY A 188 34.69 -19.04 -30.93
N PHE A 189 34.55 -19.83 -29.86
CA PHE A 189 35.01 -21.21 -29.81
C PHE A 189 33.87 -22.09 -30.36
N SER A 190 33.95 -22.44 -31.64
CA SER A 190 33.07 -23.41 -32.29
C SER A 190 33.48 -24.82 -31.87
N PHE A 191 32.61 -25.56 -31.18
CA PHE A 191 32.79 -27.00 -31.01
C PHE A 191 32.53 -27.67 -32.36
N GLY A 192 33.61 -28.09 -33.03
CA GLY A 192 33.53 -28.90 -34.24
C GLY A 192 32.96 -30.28 -33.96
N PHE A 193 31.67 -30.46 -34.21
CA PHE A 193 31.06 -31.76 -34.49
C PHE A 193 30.19 -31.63 -35.74
N GLY A 194 30.54 -32.40 -36.78
CA GLY A 194 29.63 -32.80 -37.87
C GLY A 194 29.54 -31.87 -39.08
N SER A 195 30.27 -32.23 -40.14
CA SER A 195 29.96 -31.82 -41.50
C SER A 195 28.69 -32.53 -41.99
N GLY A 196 27.68 -31.78 -42.45
CA GLY A 196 26.64 -32.29 -43.34
C GLY A 196 25.24 -31.74 -43.09
N GLY A 197 24.71 -31.00 -44.06
CA GLY A 197 23.26 -30.76 -44.24
C GLY A 197 22.74 -29.42 -43.72
N GLY A 198 22.20 -28.60 -44.63
CA GLY A 198 21.74 -27.23 -44.36
C GLY A 198 20.54 -27.12 -43.41
N GLN A 199 20.71 -26.28 -42.39
CA GLN A 199 19.64 -25.61 -41.64
C GLN A 199 20.08 -24.16 -41.32
N PRO A 200 19.15 -23.19 -41.21
CA PRO A 200 19.49 -21.79 -41.02
C PRO A 200 20.08 -21.56 -39.63
N GLN A 201 21.25 -20.95 -39.62
CA GLN A 201 22.08 -20.63 -38.46
C GLN A 201 21.40 -19.57 -37.56
N MET A 202 20.62 -20.02 -36.58
CA MET A 202 20.06 -19.22 -35.47
C MET A 202 20.87 -19.46 -34.17
N ALA A 203 22.19 -19.25 -34.24
CA ALA A 203 23.01 -19.07 -33.05
C ALA A 203 23.82 -17.80 -33.27
N ALA A 204 23.33 -16.68 -32.74
CA ALA A 204 24.03 -15.41 -32.76
C ALA A 204 25.45 -15.61 -32.21
N ALA A 205 26.45 -15.16 -32.98
CA ALA A 205 27.81 -15.02 -32.49
C ALA A 205 27.82 -14.01 -31.34
N ASN A 206 27.60 -14.48 -30.11
CA ASN A 206 27.49 -13.63 -28.92
C ASN A 206 28.86 -13.04 -28.59
N THR A 207 29.08 -11.79 -28.99
CA THR A 207 30.11 -10.92 -28.43
C THR A 207 29.80 -10.71 -26.95
N ASN A 208 30.46 -11.48 -26.07
CA ASN A 208 30.05 -11.58 -24.67
C ASN A 208 30.66 -10.46 -23.81
N TYR A 209 30.07 -9.25 -23.87
CA TYR A 209 30.46 -8.10 -23.04
C TYR A 209 30.00 -8.20 -21.58
N MET A 210 29.63 -9.40 -21.09
CA MET A 210 29.18 -9.62 -19.70
C MET A 210 30.24 -9.24 -18.65
N THR A 211 31.52 -9.19 -19.02
CA THR A 211 32.58 -8.66 -18.16
C THR A 211 32.30 -7.21 -17.74
N GLN A 212 31.75 -6.38 -18.63
CA GLN A 212 31.37 -5.01 -18.30
C GLN A 212 30.24 -4.97 -17.26
N TYR A 213 29.25 -5.88 -17.39
CA TYR A 213 28.15 -5.97 -16.43
C TYR A 213 28.65 -6.38 -15.04
N HIS A 214 29.49 -7.42 -14.95
CA HIS A 214 30.04 -7.84 -13.66
C HIS A 214 30.95 -6.78 -13.03
N ALA A 215 31.73 -6.05 -13.84
CA ALA A 215 32.60 -5.00 -13.36
C ALA A 215 31.81 -3.79 -12.82
N ILE A 216 30.79 -3.31 -13.55
CA ILE A 216 29.91 -2.23 -13.06
C ILE A 216 29.12 -2.70 -11.83
N GLY A 217 28.67 -3.96 -11.83
CA GLY A 217 28.10 -4.67 -10.68
C GLY A 217 28.93 -4.53 -9.42
N LEU A 218 30.21 -4.89 -9.52
CA LEU A 218 31.15 -4.86 -8.43
C LEU A 218 31.48 -3.42 -7.99
N LEU A 219 31.69 -2.51 -8.94
CA LEU A 219 31.97 -1.09 -8.66
C LEU A 219 30.83 -0.42 -7.90
N TYR A 220 29.58 -0.70 -8.27
CA TYR A 220 28.41 -0.21 -7.54
C TYR A 220 28.46 -0.66 -6.07
N GLN A 221 28.69 -1.94 -5.81
CA GLN A 221 28.74 -2.47 -4.44
C GLN A 221 29.93 -1.91 -3.63
N MET A 222 31.07 -1.64 -4.28
CA MET A 222 32.22 -0.98 -3.64
C MET A 222 31.93 0.47 -3.26
N ARG A 223 31.19 1.19 -4.12
CA ARG A 223 30.91 2.64 -4.03
C ARG A 223 29.53 2.97 -3.49
N SER A 224 28.73 1.99 -3.06
CA SER A 224 27.35 2.21 -2.62
C SER A 224 27.20 3.18 -1.44
N HIS A 225 28.27 3.41 -0.70
CA HIS A 225 28.37 4.35 0.41
C HIS A 225 28.73 5.79 -0.02
N ASP A 226 29.27 5.98 -1.23
CA ASP A 226 29.71 7.28 -1.75
C ASP A 226 28.84 7.67 -2.96
N ARG A 227 27.87 8.53 -2.68
CA ARG A 227 26.90 9.02 -3.65
C ARG A 227 27.54 9.78 -4.81
N MET A 228 28.53 10.62 -4.54
CA MET A 228 29.20 11.42 -5.58
C MET A 228 29.99 10.50 -6.52
N ALA A 229 30.61 9.43 -6.00
CA ALA A 229 31.25 8.42 -6.81
C ALA A 229 30.26 7.64 -7.70
N LEU A 230 29.02 7.43 -7.25
CA LEU A 230 27.94 6.84 -8.06
C LEU A 230 27.49 7.78 -9.19
N VAL A 231 27.34 9.08 -8.92
CA VAL A 231 27.01 10.08 -9.96
C VAL A 231 28.09 10.12 -11.06
N LYS A 232 29.36 10.23 -10.65
CA LYS A 232 30.49 10.18 -11.59
C LYS A 232 30.54 8.88 -12.38
N MET A 233 30.18 7.76 -11.74
CA MET A 233 30.11 6.46 -12.40
C MET A 233 29.03 6.42 -13.49
N VAL A 234 27.82 6.90 -13.20
CA VAL A 234 26.73 6.98 -14.19
C VAL A 234 27.15 7.87 -15.36
N GLN A 235 27.68 9.07 -15.09
CA GLN A 235 28.13 10.00 -16.13
C GLN A 235 29.27 9.42 -16.99
N GLN A 236 30.24 8.73 -16.37
CA GLN A 236 31.36 8.15 -17.09
C GLN A 236 30.92 7.00 -18.02
N TYR A 237 30.02 6.13 -17.54
CA TYR A 237 29.62 4.93 -18.27
C TYR A 237 28.36 5.12 -19.13
N SER A 238 27.64 6.23 -18.98
CA SER A 238 26.54 6.64 -19.88
C SER A 238 27.04 7.21 -21.20
N ALA A 239 28.30 7.65 -21.28
CA ALA A 239 28.90 8.16 -22.50
C ALA A 239 28.80 7.14 -23.66
N ALA A 240 28.42 7.65 -24.84
CA ALA A 240 28.15 6.82 -26.00
C ALA A 240 29.35 5.94 -26.38
N GLY A 241 29.11 4.64 -26.54
CA GLY A 241 30.11 3.66 -26.98
C GLY A 241 31.01 3.07 -25.89
N VAL A 242 30.97 3.59 -24.65
CA VAL A 242 31.76 3.07 -23.52
C VAL A 242 31.25 1.70 -23.07
N VAL A 243 29.95 1.61 -22.75
CA VAL A 243 29.30 0.36 -22.35
C VAL A 243 28.58 -0.23 -23.55
N LYS A 244 28.96 -1.44 -23.97
CA LYS A 244 28.34 -2.17 -25.08
C LYS A 244 27.39 -3.27 -24.60
N SER A 245 27.56 -3.75 -23.37
CA SER A 245 26.68 -4.77 -22.79
C SER A 245 25.29 -4.21 -22.46
N PRO A 246 24.20 -4.80 -23.00
CA PRO A 246 22.84 -4.41 -22.63
C PRO A 246 22.54 -4.61 -21.14
N ALA A 247 23.05 -5.69 -20.52
CA ALA A 247 22.85 -5.95 -19.09
C ALA A 247 23.53 -4.90 -18.20
N ALA A 248 24.70 -4.42 -18.63
CA ALA A 248 25.39 -3.33 -17.96
C ALA A 248 24.61 -2.00 -18.05
N ARG A 249 24.02 -1.70 -19.22
CA ARG A 249 23.16 -0.52 -19.39
C ARG A 249 21.90 -0.58 -18.52
N VAL A 250 21.25 -1.74 -18.42
CA VAL A 250 20.12 -1.95 -17.49
C VAL A 250 20.49 -1.62 -16.05
N MET A 251 21.70 -2.00 -15.61
CA MET A 251 22.17 -1.64 -14.28
C MET A 251 22.37 -0.13 -14.11
N LEU A 252 22.89 0.56 -15.14
CA LEU A 252 23.03 2.02 -15.14
C LEU A 252 21.67 2.72 -15.12
N VAL A 253 20.67 2.21 -15.84
CA VAL A 253 19.28 2.71 -15.81
C VAL A 253 18.73 2.66 -14.39
N ARG A 254 18.86 1.50 -13.72
CA ARG A 254 18.41 1.35 -12.31
C ARG A 254 19.12 2.31 -11.36
N LEU A 255 20.42 2.51 -11.56
CA LEU A 255 21.20 3.42 -10.74
C LEU A 255 20.81 4.89 -10.99
N ALA A 256 20.59 5.28 -12.25
CA ALA A 256 20.16 6.64 -12.60
C ALA A 256 18.78 6.95 -12.03
N ALA A 257 17.85 5.99 -12.10
CA ALA A 257 16.52 6.12 -11.49
C ALA A 257 16.60 6.30 -9.97
N LYS A 258 17.41 5.47 -9.29
CA LYS A 258 17.65 5.61 -7.85
C LYS A 258 18.25 6.99 -7.50
N LEU A 259 19.25 7.44 -8.24
CA LEU A 259 19.86 8.76 -8.01
C LEU A 259 18.88 9.93 -8.26
N ALA A 260 17.92 9.75 -9.19
CA ALA A 260 16.87 10.73 -9.47
C ALA A 260 15.81 10.79 -8.36
N GLU A 261 15.51 9.67 -7.71
CA GLU A 261 14.60 9.61 -6.55
C GLU A 261 15.28 10.18 -5.30
N ASP A 262 16.54 9.82 -5.06
CA ASP A 262 17.26 10.24 -3.86
C ASP A 262 17.59 11.76 -3.89
N ASP A 263 17.83 12.38 -5.07
CA ASP A 263 18.28 13.79 -5.22
C ASP A 263 17.40 14.60 -6.19
N PRO A 264 16.67 15.62 -5.71
CA PRO A 264 15.94 16.53 -6.59
C PRO A 264 16.83 17.27 -7.59
N SER A 265 18.09 17.57 -7.24
CA SER A 265 19.01 18.32 -8.12
C SER A 265 19.52 17.48 -9.30
N LEU A 266 19.64 16.16 -9.12
CA LEU A 266 20.11 15.22 -10.14
C LEU A 266 18.98 14.69 -11.02
N ARG A 267 17.72 14.90 -10.63
CA ARG A 267 16.54 14.43 -11.37
C ARG A 267 16.57 14.85 -12.84
N ARG A 268 16.79 16.13 -13.15
CA ARG A 268 16.82 16.63 -14.54
C ARG A 268 17.92 15.95 -15.40
N PRO A 269 19.20 15.92 -14.99
CA PRO A 269 20.24 15.18 -15.71
C PRO A 269 19.95 13.69 -15.89
N MET A 270 19.44 13.02 -14.84
CA MET A 270 19.18 11.57 -14.89
C MET A 270 17.97 11.25 -15.78
N MET A 271 16.91 12.06 -15.74
CA MET A 271 15.74 11.89 -16.62
C MET A 271 16.11 12.04 -18.10
N LYS A 272 17.01 12.98 -18.43
CA LYS A 272 17.54 13.10 -19.80
C LYS A 272 18.26 11.82 -20.25
N LEU A 273 19.06 11.20 -19.38
CA LEU A 273 19.72 9.93 -19.68
C LEU A 273 18.71 8.78 -19.86
N LEU A 274 17.67 8.73 -19.03
CA LEU A 274 16.60 7.73 -19.14
C LEU A 274 15.85 7.86 -20.47
N ASP A 275 15.55 9.09 -20.92
CA ASP A 275 14.91 9.35 -22.22
C ASP A 275 15.79 8.94 -23.41
N GLU A 276 17.11 9.16 -23.31
CA GLU A 276 18.07 8.65 -24.31
C GLU A 276 18.07 7.11 -24.36
N TRP A 277 17.99 6.43 -23.21
CA TRP A 277 17.95 4.97 -23.12
C TRP A 277 16.61 4.33 -23.50
N LEU A 278 15.52 5.09 -23.59
CA LEU A 278 14.24 4.61 -24.15
C LEU A 278 14.36 4.23 -25.64
N ARG A 279 15.32 4.83 -26.36
CA ARG A 279 15.56 4.64 -27.80
C ARG A 279 16.80 3.80 -28.08
N ASP A 280 17.25 3.00 -27.10
CA ASP A 280 18.40 2.12 -27.27
C ASP A 280 18.11 1.02 -28.29
N LYS A 281 19.19 0.44 -28.85
CA LYS A 281 19.11 -0.67 -29.80
C LYS A 281 18.59 -1.95 -29.16
N SER A 282 18.76 -2.10 -27.84
CA SER A 282 18.33 -3.28 -27.10
C SER A 282 16.97 -3.08 -26.44
N GLU A 283 15.97 -3.88 -26.84
CA GLU A 283 14.63 -3.89 -26.24
C GLU A 283 14.66 -4.00 -24.69
N MET A 284 15.61 -4.77 -24.14
CA MET A 284 15.77 -4.94 -22.69
C MET A 284 16.08 -3.63 -21.95
N VAL A 285 16.86 -2.73 -22.58
CA VAL A 285 17.21 -1.43 -22.00
C VAL A 285 16.00 -0.51 -22.08
N ASN A 286 15.29 -0.51 -23.21
CA ASN A 286 14.09 0.29 -23.41
C ASN A 286 13.00 -0.06 -22.39
N PHE A 287 12.76 -1.35 -22.12
CA PHE A 287 11.79 -1.77 -21.11
C PHE A 287 12.19 -1.38 -19.69
N GLU A 288 13.46 -1.54 -19.32
CA GLU A 288 13.91 -1.12 -17.99
C GLU A 288 13.84 0.41 -17.85
N ALA A 289 14.19 1.18 -18.87
CA ALA A 289 14.10 2.64 -18.86
C ALA A 289 12.64 3.10 -18.75
N ALA A 290 11.74 2.51 -19.54
CA ALA A 290 10.31 2.81 -19.47
C ALA A 290 9.73 2.47 -18.09
N LYS A 291 10.08 1.30 -17.54
CA LYS A 291 9.68 0.91 -16.19
C LYS A 291 10.20 1.88 -15.14
N ALA A 292 11.49 2.22 -15.19
CA ALA A 292 12.12 3.13 -14.26
C ALA A 292 11.48 4.53 -14.29
N ILE A 293 11.15 5.05 -15.47
CA ILE A 293 10.41 6.32 -15.61
C ILE A 293 9.01 6.19 -15.00
N CYS A 294 8.27 5.13 -15.31
CA CYS A 294 6.92 4.91 -14.78
C CYS A 294 6.85 4.70 -13.26
N ASP A 295 7.93 4.24 -12.62
CA ASP A 295 8.01 3.98 -11.18
C ASP A 295 8.41 5.23 -10.36
N LEU A 296 8.84 6.34 -10.98
CA LEU A 296 9.26 7.56 -10.27
C LEU A 296 8.07 8.36 -9.70
N PRO A 297 8.19 8.97 -8.49
CA PRO A 297 7.18 9.88 -7.95
C PRO A 297 7.19 11.24 -8.67
N ASP A 298 6.04 11.93 -8.71
CA ASP A 298 5.86 13.30 -9.26
C ASP A 298 6.19 13.46 -10.75
N LEU A 299 5.67 12.56 -11.59
CA LEU A 299 5.89 12.57 -13.03
C LEU A 299 5.10 13.66 -13.76
N THR A 300 5.78 14.41 -14.63
CA THR A 300 5.13 15.33 -15.57
C THR A 300 4.56 14.56 -16.78
N ASP A 301 3.50 15.09 -17.40
CA ASP A 301 2.86 14.42 -18.53
C ASP A 301 3.77 14.31 -19.76
N ALA A 302 4.73 15.24 -19.91
CA ALA A 302 5.73 15.22 -20.98
C ALA A 302 6.75 14.09 -20.81
N GLU A 303 7.22 13.83 -19.58
CA GLU A 303 8.18 12.76 -19.29
C GLU A 303 7.56 11.37 -19.52
N VAL A 304 6.28 11.22 -19.16
CA VAL A 304 5.54 9.97 -19.30
C VAL A 304 5.16 9.69 -20.75
N GLY A 305 4.84 10.73 -21.53
CA GLY A 305 4.39 10.59 -22.92
C GLY A 305 5.36 9.80 -23.80
N ASN A 306 6.66 10.06 -23.67
CA ASN A 306 7.70 9.34 -24.44
C ASN A 306 7.79 7.86 -24.04
N ALA A 307 7.77 7.56 -22.74
CA ALA A 307 7.82 6.18 -22.25
C ALA A 307 6.60 5.38 -22.72
N ILE A 308 5.39 5.97 -22.64
CA ILE A 308 4.16 5.34 -23.13
C ILE A 308 4.21 5.11 -24.64
N HIS A 309 4.70 6.08 -25.42
CA HIS A 309 4.82 5.92 -26.88
C HIS A 309 5.73 4.75 -27.27
N VAL A 310 6.86 4.57 -26.57
CA VAL A 310 7.76 3.42 -26.80
C VAL A 310 7.09 2.11 -26.40
N LEU A 311 6.38 2.06 -25.27
CA LEU A 311 5.61 0.88 -24.85
C LEU A 311 4.49 0.54 -25.84
N GLN A 312 3.81 1.55 -26.40
CA GLN A 312 2.77 1.40 -27.42
C GLN A 312 3.32 0.70 -28.67
N LEU A 313 4.50 1.12 -29.16
CA LEU A 313 5.15 0.47 -30.30
C LEU A 313 5.40 -1.03 -30.03
N PHE A 314 5.75 -1.40 -28.79
CA PHE A 314 5.98 -2.79 -28.42
C PHE A 314 4.71 -3.65 -28.33
N LEU A 315 3.51 -3.06 -28.19
CA LEU A 315 2.25 -3.81 -28.21
C LEU A 315 1.95 -4.44 -29.57
N THR A 316 2.40 -3.81 -30.66
CA THR A 316 2.22 -4.30 -32.03
C THR A 316 3.31 -5.26 -32.48
N SER A 317 4.36 -5.46 -31.69
CA SER A 317 5.50 -6.36 -32.01
C SER A 317 5.05 -7.81 -32.22
N PRO A 318 5.54 -8.56 -33.22
CA PRO A 318 5.14 -9.96 -33.43
C PRO A 318 5.57 -10.91 -32.29
N ARG A 319 6.45 -10.47 -31.37
CA ARG A 319 7.02 -11.31 -30.30
C ARG A 319 6.15 -11.25 -29.05
N ALA A 320 5.58 -12.38 -28.64
CA ALA A 320 4.71 -12.48 -27.47
C ALA A 320 5.35 -11.97 -26.17
N VAL A 321 6.64 -12.23 -25.94
CA VAL A 321 7.38 -11.77 -24.75
C VAL A 321 7.46 -10.24 -24.68
N THR A 322 7.72 -9.61 -25.82
CA THR A 322 7.79 -8.14 -25.95
C THR A 322 6.41 -7.51 -25.69
N LYS A 323 5.34 -8.06 -26.27
CA LYS A 323 3.96 -7.62 -26.00
C LYS A 323 3.60 -7.76 -24.52
N PHE A 324 3.92 -8.91 -23.92
CA PHE A 324 3.64 -9.19 -22.51
C PHE A 324 4.35 -8.21 -21.56
N ALA A 325 5.64 -7.94 -21.81
CA ALA A 325 6.40 -6.98 -21.02
C ALA A 325 5.80 -5.56 -21.11
N ALA A 326 5.43 -5.13 -22.33
CA ALA A 326 4.84 -3.82 -22.57
C ALA A 326 3.49 -3.65 -21.86
N ILE A 327 2.55 -4.60 -22.06
CA ILE A 327 1.22 -4.51 -21.44
C ILE A 327 1.30 -4.59 -19.92
N ARG A 328 2.24 -5.36 -19.35
CA ARG A 328 2.42 -5.46 -17.90
C ARG A 328 2.87 -4.13 -17.27
N ILE A 329 3.79 -3.42 -17.92
CA ILE A 329 4.25 -2.10 -17.44
C ILE A 329 3.10 -1.09 -17.56
N LEU A 330 2.39 -1.06 -18.69
CA LEU A 330 1.24 -0.18 -18.89
C LEU A 330 0.11 -0.48 -17.88
N HIS A 331 -0.15 -1.75 -17.58
CA HIS A 331 -1.13 -2.16 -16.57
C HIS A 331 -0.80 -1.61 -15.17
N GLN A 332 0.46 -1.73 -14.76
CA GLN A 332 0.92 -1.23 -13.47
C GLN A 332 0.78 0.30 -13.44
N PHE A 333 1.23 0.99 -14.49
CA PHE A 333 1.18 2.45 -14.59
C PHE A 333 -0.25 3.01 -14.70
N ALA A 334 -1.16 2.29 -15.35
CA ALA A 334 -2.58 2.66 -15.45
C ALA A 334 -3.29 2.72 -14.10
N SER A 335 -2.73 2.12 -13.05
CA SER A 335 -3.27 2.23 -11.69
C SER A 335 -2.97 3.58 -11.05
N PHE A 336 -1.92 4.28 -11.51
CA PHE A 336 -1.49 5.58 -11.00
C PHE A 336 -2.01 6.73 -11.88
N LYS A 337 -1.79 6.68 -13.20
CA LYS A 337 -2.28 7.69 -14.15
C LYS A 337 -3.00 7.04 -15.36
N PRO A 338 -4.30 6.69 -15.22
CA PRO A 338 -5.06 6.03 -16.28
C PRO A 338 -5.19 6.87 -17.56
N ASP A 339 -5.30 8.21 -17.44
CA ASP A 339 -5.52 9.11 -18.59
C ASP A 339 -4.36 9.09 -19.59
N ALA A 340 -3.13 8.99 -19.11
CA ALA A 340 -1.94 8.95 -19.96
C ALA A 340 -1.85 7.67 -20.80
N VAL A 341 -2.37 6.54 -20.29
CA VAL A 341 -2.38 5.24 -20.98
C VAL A 341 -3.52 5.13 -21.98
N ARG A 342 -4.55 5.97 -21.86
CA ARG A 342 -5.77 5.90 -22.70
C ARG A 342 -5.48 5.97 -24.20
N GLN A 343 -4.45 6.68 -24.62
CA GLN A 343 -4.02 6.76 -26.03
C GLN A 343 -3.64 5.39 -26.63
N CYS A 344 -3.25 4.42 -25.79
CA CYS A 344 -2.89 3.07 -26.22
C CYS A 344 -4.09 2.11 -26.30
N ASN A 345 -5.30 2.52 -25.90
CA ASN A 345 -6.46 1.65 -25.82
C ASN A 345 -6.77 0.89 -27.14
N PRO A 346 -6.71 1.50 -28.34
CA PRO A 346 -6.96 0.78 -29.59
C PRO A 346 -5.98 -0.38 -29.82
N ASP A 347 -4.70 -0.19 -29.49
CA ASP A 347 -3.68 -1.23 -29.61
C ASP A 347 -3.89 -2.32 -28.55
N ILE A 348 -4.26 -1.94 -27.32
CA ILE A 348 -4.55 -2.89 -26.24
C ILE A 348 -5.80 -3.74 -26.56
N GLU A 349 -6.82 -3.17 -27.20
CA GLU A 349 -8.02 -3.92 -27.62
C GLU A 349 -7.68 -5.03 -28.62
N SER A 350 -6.72 -4.79 -29.51
CA SER A 350 -6.23 -5.82 -30.45
C SER A 350 -5.58 -7.02 -29.73
N LEU A 351 -5.17 -6.85 -28.47
CA LEU A 351 -4.54 -7.89 -27.66
C LEU A 351 -5.55 -8.78 -26.93
N ILE A 352 -6.84 -8.43 -26.89
CA ILE A 352 -7.86 -9.26 -26.23
C ILE A 352 -8.04 -10.60 -26.95
N SER A 353 -7.98 -10.60 -28.29
CA SER A 353 -8.08 -11.82 -29.12
C SER A 353 -6.76 -12.58 -29.26
N ASN A 354 -5.75 -12.26 -28.44
CA ASN A 354 -4.44 -12.89 -28.51
C ASN A 354 -4.51 -14.35 -28.03
N THR A 355 -3.74 -15.24 -28.68
CA THR A 355 -3.66 -16.65 -28.31
C THR A 355 -3.08 -16.86 -26.91
N ASN A 356 -2.24 -15.95 -26.42
CA ASN A 356 -1.71 -15.99 -25.06
C ASN A 356 -2.69 -15.33 -24.08
N ARG A 357 -3.33 -16.18 -23.26
CA ARG A 357 -4.30 -15.78 -22.24
C ARG A 357 -3.77 -14.74 -21.27
N SER A 358 -2.51 -14.84 -20.83
CA SER A 358 -1.93 -13.87 -19.90
C SER A 358 -1.88 -12.46 -20.51
N ILE A 359 -1.64 -12.34 -21.81
CA ILE A 359 -1.66 -11.05 -22.53
C ILE A 359 -3.09 -10.51 -22.61
N ALA A 360 -4.06 -11.36 -22.97
CA ALA A 360 -5.47 -10.98 -23.05
C ALA A 360 -6.02 -10.53 -21.68
N THR A 361 -5.67 -11.24 -20.61
CA THR A 361 -6.00 -10.90 -19.21
C THR A 361 -5.46 -9.51 -18.83
N PHE A 362 -4.17 -9.23 -19.08
CA PHE A 362 -3.62 -7.91 -18.81
C PHE A 362 -4.24 -6.83 -19.71
N ALA A 363 -4.58 -7.15 -20.96
CA ALA A 363 -5.25 -6.21 -21.85
C ALA A 363 -6.64 -5.82 -21.33
N ILE A 364 -7.47 -6.80 -20.97
CA ILE A 364 -8.82 -6.58 -20.42
C ILE A 364 -8.76 -5.75 -19.14
N THR A 365 -7.93 -6.15 -18.18
CA THR A 365 -7.82 -5.43 -16.90
C THR A 365 -7.27 -4.03 -17.06
N THR A 366 -6.35 -3.80 -18.00
CA THR A 366 -5.85 -2.46 -18.30
C THR A 366 -6.93 -1.59 -18.94
N LEU A 367 -7.69 -2.13 -19.89
CA LEU A 367 -8.80 -1.40 -20.53
C LEU A 367 -9.93 -1.08 -19.55
N LEU A 368 -10.19 -1.92 -18.56
CA LEU A 368 -11.15 -1.61 -17.48
C LEU A 368 -10.67 -0.42 -16.64
N LYS A 369 -9.35 -0.27 -16.43
CA LYS A 369 -8.77 0.88 -15.71
C LYS A 369 -8.77 2.17 -16.56
N THR A 370 -8.48 2.06 -17.85
CA THR A 370 -8.34 3.21 -18.77
C THR A 370 -9.61 3.55 -19.55
N GLY A 371 -10.67 2.76 -19.36
CA GLY A 371 -11.93 2.83 -20.10
C GLY A 371 -12.60 4.19 -20.03
N ASN A 372 -13.24 4.58 -21.14
CA ASN A 372 -14.07 5.78 -21.26
C ASN A 372 -15.52 5.37 -21.57
N GLU A 373 -16.46 6.28 -21.37
CA GLU A 373 -17.90 6.02 -21.53
C GLU A 373 -18.27 5.44 -22.92
N SER A 374 -17.53 5.80 -23.97
CA SER A 374 -17.79 5.32 -25.35
C SER A 374 -17.25 3.92 -25.65
N SER A 375 -16.23 3.43 -24.93
CA SER A 375 -15.64 2.10 -25.14
C SER A 375 -16.26 1.01 -24.28
N VAL A 376 -16.96 1.37 -23.20
CA VAL A 376 -17.58 0.43 -22.25
C VAL A 376 -18.41 -0.63 -22.97
N ASP A 377 -19.35 -0.23 -23.84
CA ASP A 377 -20.29 -1.16 -24.48
C ASP A 377 -19.58 -2.20 -25.35
N ARG A 378 -18.50 -1.81 -26.03
CA ARG A 378 -17.67 -2.71 -26.85
C ARG A 378 -16.86 -3.65 -25.96
N LEU A 379 -16.30 -3.11 -24.88
CA LEU A 379 -15.49 -3.87 -23.94
C LEU A 379 -16.30 -4.96 -23.24
N LEU A 380 -17.50 -4.64 -22.74
CA LEU A 380 -18.39 -5.61 -22.09
C LEU A 380 -18.74 -6.79 -23.01
N LYS A 381 -19.10 -6.51 -24.28
CA LYS A 381 -19.38 -7.55 -25.29
C LYS A 381 -18.21 -8.49 -25.51
N THR A 382 -16.99 -7.96 -25.52
CA THR A 382 -15.77 -8.74 -25.75
C THR A 382 -15.44 -9.61 -24.54
N ILE A 383 -15.64 -9.08 -23.34
CA ILE A 383 -15.39 -9.81 -22.08
C ILE A 383 -16.35 -10.98 -21.90
N THR A 384 -17.62 -10.87 -22.30
CA THR A 384 -18.62 -11.95 -22.12
C THR A 384 -18.15 -13.28 -22.71
N SER A 385 -17.55 -13.27 -23.91
CA SER A 385 -17.02 -14.48 -24.54
C SER A 385 -15.78 -15.05 -23.82
N PHE A 386 -15.06 -14.22 -23.07
CA PHE A 386 -13.84 -14.61 -22.35
C PHE A 386 -14.13 -15.16 -20.95
N MET A 387 -15.26 -14.78 -20.34
CA MET A 387 -15.63 -15.15 -18.97
C MET A 387 -15.73 -16.67 -18.76
N SER A 388 -16.16 -17.43 -19.77
CA SER A 388 -16.29 -18.89 -19.66
C SER A 388 -14.95 -19.63 -19.65
N GLU A 389 -13.86 -19.01 -20.10
CA GLU A 389 -12.57 -19.66 -20.28
C GLU A 389 -11.55 -19.39 -19.14
N ILE A 390 -11.95 -18.61 -18.14
CA ILE A 390 -11.08 -18.11 -17.07
C ILE A 390 -11.44 -18.66 -15.69
N THR A 391 -10.49 -18.61 -14.77
CA THR A 391 -10.66 -19.03 -13.38
C THR A 391 -11.55 -18.06 -12.60
N ASP A 392 -12.22 -18.56 -11.56
CA ASP A 392 -13.14 -17.76 -10.75
C ASP A 392 -12.43 -16.59 -10.03
N GLU A 393 -11.18 -16.74 -9.61
CA GLU A 393 -10.36 -15.65 -9.06
C GLU A 393 -10.24 -14.47 -10.03
N PHE A 394 -10.03 -14.77 -11.31
CA PHE A 394 -9.91 -13.72 -12.32
C PHE A 394 -11.27 -13.11 -12.66
N LYS A 395 -12.33 -13.92 -12.68
CA LYS A 395 -13.71 -13.40 -12.84
C LYS A 395 -14.08 -12.42 -11.73
N VAL A 396 -13.70 -12.70 -10.47
CA VAL A 396 -13.91 -11.77 -9.33
C VAL A 396 -13.25 -10.42 -9.60
N THR A 397 -12.00 -10.41 -10.07
CA THR A 397 -11.27 -9.16 -10.37
C THR A 397 -11.96 -8.35 -11.48
N ILE A 398 -12.47 -9.01 -12.53
CA ILE A 398 -13.23 -8.35 -13.59
C ILE A 398 -14.51 -7.73 -13.04
N VAL A 399 -15.24 -8.48 -12.22
CA VAL A 399 -16.51 -8.01 -11.63
C VAL A 399 -16.28 -6.78 -10.75
N GLU A 400 -15.23 -6.77 -9.93
CA GLU A 400 -14.87 -5.61 -9.10
C GLU A 400 -14.49 -4.39 -9.94
N ALA A 401 -13.75 -4.59 -11.04
CA ALA A 401 -13.43 -3.51 -11.96
C ALA A 401 -14.68 -2.96 -12.67
N ILE A 402 -15.61 -3.83 -13.07
CA ILE A 402 -16.91 -3.43 -13.66
C ILE A 402 -17.76 -2.69 -12.63
N ARG A 403 -17.76 -3.12 -11.36
CA ARG A 403 -18.45 -2.42 -10.26
C ARG A 403 -17.93 -0.99 -10.12
N THR A 404 -16.61 -0.77 -10.08
CA THR A 404 -16.04 0.59 -10.05
C THR A 404 -16.44 1.38 -11.30
N LEU A 405 -16.46 0.75 -12.47
CA LEU A 405 -16.87 1.38 -13.72
C LEU A 405 -18.35 1.82 -13.69
N CYS A 406 -19.23 1.02 -13.09
CA CYS A 406 -20.65 1.35 -12.88
C CYS A 406 -20.81 2.62 -12.03
N LEU A 407 -20.01 2.74 -10.96
CA LEU A 407 -20.04 3.90 -10.08
C LEU A 407 -19.45 5.15 -10.76
N LYS A 408 -18.49 4.97 -11.68
CA LYS A 408 -17.85 6.05 -12.42
C LYS A 408 -18.68 6.57 -13.60
N PHE A 409 -19.44 5.70 -14.28
CA PHE A 409 -20.26 6.07 -15.45
C PHE A 409 -21.74 5.60 -15.28
N PRO A 410 -22.54 6.27 -14.43
CA PRO A 410 -23.92 5.85 -14.14
C PRO A 410 -24.85 5.81 -15.37
N SER A 411 -24.58 6.65 -16.37
CA SER A 411 -25.34 6.72 -17.64
C SER A 411 -25.35 5.40 -18.42
N LYS A 412 -24.34 4.54 -18.22
CA LYS A 412 -24.17 3.24 -18.91
C LYS A 412 -24.55 2.04 -18.04
N GLN A 413 -25.21 2.27 -16.89
CA GLN A 413 -25.54 1.24 -15.91
C GLN A 413 -26.36 0.07 -16.51
N ALA A 414 -27.30 0.33 -17.43
CA ALA A 414 -28.18 -0.71 -17.97
C ALA A 414 -27.41 -1.82 -18.72
N GLY A 415 -26.41 -1.44 -19.52
CA GLY A 415 -25.56 -2.40 -20.24
C GLY A 415 -24.66 -3.21 -19.29
N MET A 416 -24.15 -2.57 -18.24
CA MET A 416 -23.34 -3.22 -17.21
C MET A 416 -24.18 -4.17 -16.34
N LEU A 417 -25.40 -3.78 -15.99
CA LEU A 417 -26.33 -4.59 -15.22
C LEU A 417 -26.77 -5.83 -16.01
N THR A 418 -27.07 -5.68 -17.30
CA THR A 418 -27.36 -6.81 -18.20
C THR A 418 -26.18 -7.79 -18.23
N PHE A 419 -24.95 -7.28 -18.29
CA PHE A 419 -23.74 -8.10 -18.25
C PHE A 419 -23.62 -8.86 -16.91
N LEU A 420 -23.76 -8.18 -15.77
CA LEU A 420 -23.71 -8.79 -14.44
C LEU A 420 -24.80 -9.85 -14.27
N ALA A 421 -26.01 -9.58 -14.77
CA ALA A 421 -27.12 -10.53 -14.73
C ALA A 421 -26.89 -11.76 -15.61
N GLY A 422 -26.25 -11.60 -16.78
CA GLY A 422 -25.86 -12.71 -17.64
C GLY A 422 -24.88 -13.65 -16.94
N ILE A 423 -23.77 -13.11 -16.43
CA ILE A 423 -22.74 -13.91 -15.75
C ILE A 423 -23.23 -14.48 -14.39
N LEU A 424 -24.28 -13.89 -13.79
CA LEU A 424 -24.92 -14.42 -12.60
C LEU A 424 -25.72 -15.69 -12.88
N ARG A 425 -26.15 -15.95 -14.12
CA ARG A 425 -26.85 -17.19 -14.51
C ARG A 425 -25.90 -18.34 -14.86
N ASP A 426 -24.71 -18.01 -15.37
CA ASP A 426 -23.71 -19.02 -15.78
C ASP A 426 -23.22 -19.88 -14.61
N GLU A 427 -22.58 -21.02 -14.84
CA GLU A 427 -21.97 -21.79 -13.74
C GLU A 427 -20.78 -21.04 -13.11
N GLY A 428 -20.63 -21.10 -11.78
CA GLY A 428 -19.50 -20.51 -11.09
C GLY A 428 -19.51 -20.72 -9.57
N GLY A 429 -18.33 -20.61 -8.96
CA GLY A 429 -18.13 -20.79 -7.53
C GLY A 429 -18.75 -19.69 -6.67
N TYR A 430 -18.84 -19.97 -5.38
CA TYR A 430 -19.46 -19.09 -4.38
C TYR A 430 -18.85 -17.67 -4.35
N GLU A 431 -17.51 -17.55 -4.37
CA GLU A 431 -16.83 -16.25 -4.26
C GLU A 431 -17.09 -15.34 -5.46
N PHE A 432 -17.09 -15.92 -6.66
CA PHE A 432 -17.45 -15.23 -7.89
C PHE A 432 -18.89 -14.72 -7.85
N LYS A 433 -19.85 -15.61 -7.54
CA LYS A 433 -21.28 -15.25 -7.43
C LYS A 433 -21.53 -14.20 -6.35
N ARG A 434 -20.85 -14.33 -5.22
CA ARG A 434 -20.88 -13.32 -4.15
C ARG A 434 -20.42 -11.96 -4.65
N SER A 435 -19.30 -11.87 -5.38
CA SER A 435 -18.80 -10.60 -5.91
C SER A 435 -19.80 -9.94 -6.88
N VAL A 436 -20.44 -10.74 -7.74
CA VAL A 436 -21.48 -10.25 -8.67
C VAL A 436 -22.69 -9.69 -7.91
N VAL A 437 -23.19 -10.44 -6.92
CA VAL A 437 -24.33 -10.02 -6.08
C VAL A 437 -24.00 -8.74 -5.30
N GLU A 438 -22.82 -8.63 -4.69
CA GLU A 438 -22.38 -7.42 -4.00
C GLU A 438 -22.25 -6.22 -4.94
N SER A 439 -21.84 -6.45 -6.19
CA SER A 439 -21.79 -5.40 -7.21
C SER A 439 -23.18 -4.89 -7.57
N MET A 440 -24.16 -5.79 -7.71
CA MET A 440 -25.57 -5.42 -7.92
C MET A 440 -26.18 -4.71 -6.70
N PHE A 441 -25.78 -5.08 -5.49
CA PHE A 441 -26.22 -4.40 -4.27
C PHE A 441 -25.76 -2.94 -4.25
N ASP A 442 -24.54 -2.70 -4.67
CA ASP A 442 -24.01 -1.34 -4.77
C ASP A 442 -24.69 -0.52 -5.87
N LEU A 443 -25.00 -1.12 -7.03
CA LEU A 443 -25.81 -0.49 -8.08
C LEU A 443 -27.17 -0.04 -7.54
N ILE A 444 -27.88 -0.91 -6.82
CA ILE A 444 -29.18 -0.59 -6.20
C ILE A 444 -29.08 0.58 -5.21
N LYS A 445 -27.99 0.62 -4.44
CA LYS A 445 -27.74 1.65 -3.41
C LYS A 445 -27.35 2.99 -4.00
N PHE A 446 -26.44 3.01 -4.97
CA PHE A 446 -25.79 4.22 -5.47
C PHE A 446 -26.36 4.75 -6.79
N VAL A 447 -27.13 3.94 -7.52
CA VAL A 447 -27.74 4.30 -8.82
C VAL A 447 -29.24 3.96 -8.78
N PRO A 448 -30.11 4.89 -8.34
CA PRO A 448 -31.54 4.63 -8.15
C PRO A 448 -32.27 4.14 -9.40
N GLU A 449 -31.85 4.58 -10.58
CA GLU A 449 -32.42 4.17 -11.88
C GLU A 449 -32.27 2.67 -12.16
N SER A 450 -31.24 2.03 -11.60
CA SER A 450 -30.98 0.59 -11.79
C SER A 450 -31.80 -0.31 -10.86
N ARG A 451 -32.50 0.28 -9.87
CA ARG A 451 -33.07 -0.45 -8.72
C ARG A 451 -34.07 -1.53 -9.13
N GLU A 452 -35.04 -1.20 -9.97
CA GLU A 452 -36.11 -2.15 -10.34
C GLU A 452 -35.59 -3.33 -11.17
N GLU A 453 -34.71 -3.05 -12.14
CA GLU A 453 -34.12 -4.06 -13.00
C GLU A 453 -33.16 -4.99 -12.23
N ALA A 454 -32.33 -4.41 -11.36
CA ALA A 454 -31.40 -5.17 -10.53
C ALA A 454 -32.14 -6.07 -9.52
N LEU A 455 -33.20 -5.56 -8.88
CA LEU A 455 -34.04 -6.38 -7.99
C LEU A 455 -34.75 -7.50 -8.75
N ALA A 456 -35.20 -7.26 -9.99
CA ALA A 456 -35.82 -8.30 -10.82
C ALA A 456 -34.84 -9.44 -11.15
N HIS A 457 -33.60 -9.12 -11.55
CA HIS A 457 -32.58 -10.13 -11.80
C HIS A 457 -32.18 -10.91 -10.55
N LEU A 458 -32.09 -10.25 -9.40
CA LEU A 458 -31.85 -10.93 -8.12
C LEU A 458 -33.01 -11.84 -7.72
N CYS A 459 -34.26 -11.46 -8.01
CA CYS A 459 -35.43 -12.30 -7.78
C CYS A 459 -35.43 -13.56 -8.64
N GLU A 460 -35.05 -13.45 -9.90
CA GLU A 460 -34.89 -14.59 -10.82
C GLU A 460 -33.78 -15.53 -10.32
N PHE A 461 -32.63 -14.98 -9.90
CA PHE A 461 -31.50 -15.78 -9.41
C PHE A 461 -31.82 -16.57 -8.13
N ILE A 462 -32.60 -16.00 -7.19
CA ILE A 462 -32.96 -16.74 -5.96
C ILE A 462 -33.93 -17.90 -6.21
N GLU A 463 -34.54 -18.02 -7.40
CA GLU A 463 -35.43 -19.15 -7.68
C GLU A 463 -34.70 -20.48 -7.79
N ASP A 464 -33.49 -20.43 -8.37
CA ASP A 464 -32.62 -21.58 -8.63
C ASP A 464 -31.23 -21.41 -7.95
N CYS A 465 -31.16 -20.70 -6.83
CA CYS A 465 -29.89 -20.43 -6.16
C CYS A 465 -29.42 -21.64 -5.34
N GLU A 466 -28.29 -22.23 -5.74
CA GLU A 466 -27.67 -23.35 -5.02
C GLU A 466 -27.01 -22.93 -3.69
N PHE A 467 -26.74 -21.64 -3.50
CA PHE A 467 -25.98 -21.13 -2.36
C PHE A 467 -26.86 -20.48 -1.28
N THR A 468 -27.13 -21.22 -0.20
CA THR A 468 -27.93 -20.74 0.96
C THR A 468 -27.48 -19.38 1.49
N LYS A 469 -26.16 -19.14 1.63
CA LYS A 469 -25.63 -17.86 2.12
C LYS A 469 -25.97 -16.67 1.20
N LEU A 470 -26.02 -16.88 -0.12
CA LEU A 470 -26.38 -15.83 -1.08
C LEU A 470 -27.88 -15.56 -1.05
N ALA A 471 -28.69 -16.62 -1.03
CA ALA A 471 -30.14 -16.51 -0.92
C ALA A 471 -30.54 -15.67 0.31
N VAL A 472 -29.94 -15.91 1.48
CA VAL A 472 -30.17 -15.13 2.70
C VAL A 472 -29.82 -13.64 2.53
N ARG A 473 -28.66 -13.33 1.93
CA ARG A 473 -28.25 -11.93 1.68
C ARG A 473 -29.22 -11.22 0.73
N ILE A 474 -29.65 -11.89 -0.35
CA ILE A 474 -30.58 -11.32 -1.32
C ILE A 474 -31.96 -11.11 -0.70
N LEU A 475 -32.46 -12.08 0.07
CA LEU A 475 -33.73 -11.96 0.82
C LEU A 475 -33.69 -10.79 1.80
N HIS A 476 -32.56 -10.59 2.50
CA HIS A 476 -32.38 -9.44 3.37
C HIS A 476 -32.49 -8.12 2.60
N LEU A 477 -31.85 -8.00 1.44
CA LEU A 477 -31.95 -6.81 0.58
C LEU A 477 -33.37 -6.61 0.05
N LEU A 478 -34.05 -7.68 -0.40
CA LEU A 478 -35.43 -7.62 -0.87
C LEU A 478 -36.38 -7.12 0.21
N GLY A 479 -36.21 -7.56 1.46
CA GLY A 479 -36.97 -7.05 2.60
C GLY A 479 -36.74 -5.55 2.86
N MET A 480 -35.61 -5.00 2.46
CA MET A 480 -35.26 -3.60 2.70
C MET A 480 -35.68 -2.65 1.59
N GLU A 481 -35.41 -3.04 0.34
CA GLU A 481 -35.66 -2.20 -0.83
C GLU A 481 -37.01 -2.51 -1.47
N GLY A 482 -37.50 -3.74 -1.38
CA GLY A 482 -38.77 -4.17 -1.94
C GLY A 482 -39.99 -3.36 -1.46
N PRO A 483 -40.12 -3.02 -0.15
CA PRO A 483 -41.21 -2.17 0.33
C PRO A 483 -41.19 -0.74 -0.22
N LYS A 484 -40.03 -0.25 -0.68
CA LYS A 484 -39.84 1.10 -1.24
C LYS A 484 -40.16 1.17 -2.74
N THR A 485 -40.43 0.03 -3.38
CA THR A 485 -40.74 -0.03 -4.82
C THR A 485 -42.20 0.31 -5.10
N VAL A 486 -42.50 0.65 -6.37
CA VAL A 486 -43.86 0.99 -6.80
C VAL A 486 -44.83 -0.21 -6.69
N GLN A 487 -44.33 -1.44 -6.82
CA GLN A 487 -45.15 -2.67 -6.77
C GLN A 487 -44.60 -3.71 -5.77
N PRO A 488 -44.81 -3.53 -4.46
CA PRO A 488 -44.29 -4.44 -3.43
C PRO A 488 -44.82 -5.88 -3.54
N THR A 489 -46.06 -6.06 -4.00
CA THR A 489 -46.73 -7.38 -4.13
C THR A 489 -45.98 -8.36 -5.01
N LYS A 490 -45.27 -7.88 -6.04
CA LYS A 490 -44.45 -8.72 -6.94
C LYS A 490 -43.35 -9.43 -6.14
N TYR A 491 -42.65 -8.72 -5.26
CA TYR A 491 -41.53 -9.24 -4.49
C TYR A 491 -41.97 -10.20 -3.37
N ILE A 492 -43.15 -9.97 -2.78
CA ILE A 492 -43.74 -10.86 -1.78
C ILE A 492 -43.91 -12.28 -2.33
N ARG A 493 -44.30 -12.42 -3.60
CA ARG A 493 -44.45 -13.73 -4.26
C ARG A 493 -43.12 -14.48 -4.33
N TYR A 494 -42.03 -13.82 -4.72
CA TYR A 494 -40.71 -14.43 -4.80
C TYR A 494 -40.21 -14.88 -3.41
N ILE A 495 -40.42 -14.05 -2.38
CA ILE A 495 -40.04 -14.38 -1.00
C ILE A 495 -40.88 -15.56 -0.49
N TYR A 496 -42.19 -15.58 -0.76
CA TYR A 496 -43.09 -16.64 -0.33
C TYR A 496 -42.73 -18.01 -0.92
N ASN A 497 -42.34 -18.07 -2.21
CA ASN A 497 -41.91 -19.32 -2.82
C ASN A 497 -40.72 -19.95 -2.07
N ARG A 498 -39.80 -19.12 -1.52
CA ARG A 498 -38.66 -19.59 -0.73
C ARG A 498 -39.06 -20.09 0.66
N VAL A 499 -40.10 -19.53 1.26
CA VAL A 499 -40.65 -20.03 2.55
C VAL A 499 -41.16 -21.47 2.42
N VAL A 500 -41.59 -21.91 1.24
CA VAL A 500 -42.15 -23.26 1.07
C VAL A 500 -41.10 -24.28 0.63
N LEU A 501 -40.18 -23.89 -0.25
CA LEU A 501 -39.33 -24.81 -1.02
C LEU A 501 -37.92 -24.98 -0.46
N GLU A 502 -37.49 -24.14 0.49
CA GLU A 502 -36.09 -24.05 0.91
C GLU A 502 -35.82 -24.62 2.31
N ASN A 503 -34.54 -24.69 2.67
CA ASN A 503 -34.09 -25.08 4.00
C ASN A 503 -34.44 -24.04 5.09
N ALA A 504 -34.37 -24.45 6.36
CA ALA A 504 -34.75 -23.65 7.52
C ALA A 504 -34.08 -22.27 7.56
N ILE A 505 -32.78 -22.17 7.24
CA ILE A 505 -32.03 -20.91 7.26
C ILE A 505 -32.59 -19.90 6.24
N VAL A 506 -32.96 -20.37 5.04
CA VAL A 506 -33.56 -19.50 4.02
C VAL A 506 -34.99 -19.14 4.39
N ARG A 507 -35.78 -20.09 4.93
CA ARG A 507 -37.15 -19.82 5.40
C ARG A 507 -37.17 -18.77 6.50
N ALA A 508 -36.26 -18.87 7.47
CA ALA A 508 -36.04 -17.90 8.53
C ALA A 508 -35.77 -16.48 8.00
N ALA A 509 -34.86 -16.37 7.04
CA ALA A 509 -34.54 -15.11 6.38
C ALA A 509 -35.73 -14.55 5.59
N ALA A 510 -36.49 -15.41 4.92
CA ALA A 510 -37.69 -15.04 4.17
C ALA A 510 -38.80 -14.52 5.10
N VAL A 511 -39.01 -15.13 6.27
CA VAL A 511 -39.95 -14.64 7.30
C VAL A 511 -39.56 -13.23 7.78
N THR A 512 -38.28 -12.99 8.06
CA THR A 512 -37.77 -11.65 8.41
C THR A 512 -37.89 -10.66 7.24
N ALA A 513 -37.70 -11.09 6.01
CA ALA A 513 -37.90 -10.24 4.84
C ALA A 513 -39.37 -9.85 4.69
N LEU A 514 -40.31 -10.80 4.82
CA LEU A 514 -41.76 -10.56 4.77
C LEU A 514 -42.23 -9.59 5.86
N SER A 515 -41.69 -9.68 7.07
CA SER A 515 -42.09 -8.79 8.15
C SER A 515 -41.78 -7.33 7.84
N LYS A 516 -40.69 -7.04 7.13
CA LYS A 516 -40.37 -5.67 6.67
C LYS A 516 -41.38 -5.11 5.66
N PHE A 517 -42.10 -5.98 4.92
CA PHE A 517 -43.23 -5.56 4.06
C PHE A 517 -44.52 -5.33 4.86
N GLY A 518 -44.67 -5.95 6.04
CA GLY A 518 -45.87 -5.86 6.86
C GLY A 518 -45.83 -4.76 7.93
N VAL A 519 -44.65 -4.50 8.50
CA VAL A 519 -44.44 -3.53 9.59
C VAL A 519 -44.24 -2.12 9.04
N GLY A 520 -45.03 -1.15 9.52
CA GLY A 520 -45.00 0.24 9.05
C GLY A 520 -45.44 0.40 7.58
N GLN A 521 -46.37 -0.45 7.11
CA GLN A 521 -46.95 -0.38 5.76
C GLN A 521 -48.32 0.30 5.81
N THR A 522 -48.54 1.27 4.91
CA THR A 522 -49.78 2.05 4.81
C THR A 522 -50.86 1.32 4.01
N ASP A 523 -50.49 0.42 3.09
CA ASP A 523 -51.44 -0.38 2.30
C ASP A 523 -52.06 -1.54 3.13
N PRO A 524 -53.39 -1.51 3.39
CA PRO A 524 -54.08 -2.55 4.16
C PRO A 524 -54.08 -3.93 3.48
N GLU A 525 -54.03 -3.99 2.15
CA GLU A 525 -54.08 -5.25 1.40
C GLU A 525 -52.76 -6.01 1.49
N VAL A 526 -51.65 -5.28 1.39
CA VAL A 526 -50.30 -5.82 1.60
C VAL A 526 -50.13 -6.29 3.04
N LYS A 527 -50.55 -5.48 4.02
CA LYS A 527 -50.49 -5.83 5.45
C LYS A 527 -51.28 -7.10 5.77
N ARG A 528 -52.50 -7.22 5.23
CA ARG A 528 -53.33 -8.44 5.37
C ARG A 528 -52.68 -9.65 4.73
N SER A 529 -52.13 -9.49 3.53
CA SER A 529 -51.48 -10.58 2.78
C SER A 529 -50.26 -11.12 3.53
N VAL A 530 -49.36 -10.25 3.98
CA VAL A 530 -48.21 -10.62 4.81
C VAL A 530 -48.65 -11.30 6.11
N GLY A 531 -49.70 -10.79 6.77
CA GLY A 531 -50.24 -11.39 7.99
C GLY A 531 -50.74 -12.83 7.79
N VAL A 532 -51.38 -13.14 6.67
CA VAL A 532 -51.80 -14.51 6.33
C VAL A 532 -50.58 -15.41 6.12
N LEU A 533 -49.56 -14.93 5.40
CA LEU A 533 -48.34 -15.69 5.13
C LEU A 533 -47.57 -16.01 6.41
N LEU A 534 -47.38 -15.03 7.30
CA LEU A 534 -46.69 -15.22 8.56
C LEU A 534 -47.45 -16.16 9.51
N ARG A 535 -48.79 -16.11 9.53
CA ARG A 535 -49.60 -17.06 10.34
C ARG A 535 -49.38 -18.50 9.92
N ARG A 536 -49.19 -18.76 8.63
CA ARG A 536 -48.88 -20.10 8.11
C ARG A 536 -47.49 -20.58 8.56
N CYS A 537 -46.55 -19.67 8.81
CA CYS A 537 -45.21 -20.01 9.29
C CYS A 537 -45.17 -20.39 10.78
N LEU A 538 -46.26 -20.18 11.54
CA LEU A 538 -46.37 -20.63 12.93
C LEU A 538 -46.41 -22.16 13.06
N ASP A 539 -46.81 -22.85 11.99
CA ASP A 539 -46.85 -24.31 11.92
C ASP A 539 -45.59 -24.90 11.23
N ASP A 540 -44.53 -24.11 11.01
CA ASP A 540 -43.27 -24.62 10.45
C ASP A 540 -42.65 -25.68 11.37
N THR A 541 -41.90 -26.64 10.83
CA THR A 541 -41.23 -27.67 11.61
C THR A 541 -40.10 -27.11 12.48
N ASP A 542 -39.44 -26.06 11.99
CA ASP A 542 -38.27 -25.44 12.61
C ASP A 542 -38.69 -24.40 13.66
N ASP A 543 -38.06 -24.42 14.83
CA ASP A 543 -38.38 -23.52 15.94
C ASP A 543 -38.00 -22.07 15.64
N GLU A 544 -36.86 -21.84 15.01
CA GLU A 544 -36.37 -20.50 14.65
C GLU A 544 -37.35 -19.78 13.72
N VAL A 545 -37.84 -20.48 12.70
CA VAL A 545 -38.84 -19.93 11.74
C VAL A 545 -40.15 -19.59 12.45
N ARG A 546 -40.63 -20.46 13.35
CA ARG A 546 -41.85 -20.23 14.15
C ARG A 546 -41.71 -19.02 15.06
N ASP A 547 -40.59 -18.91 15.77
CA ASP A 547 -40.33 -17.84 16.72
C ASP A 547 -40.23 -16.48 16.02
N ARG A 548 -39.52 -16.42 14.89
CA ARG A 548 -39.50 -15.22 14.03
C ARG A 548 -40.89 -14.87 13.53
N ALA A 549 -41.70 -15.83 13.10
CA ALA A 549 -43.06 -15.57 12.63
C ALA A 549 -43.96 -15.02 13.74
N ALA A 550 -43.90 -15.62 14.94
CA ALA A 550 -44.66 -15.19 16.11
C ALA A 550 -44.29 -13.77 16.55
N LEU A 551 -42.98 -13.47 16.66
CA LEU A 551 -42.49 -12.15 17.01
C LEU A 551 -42.96 -11.09 16.01
N ASN A 552 -42.77 -11.34 14.71
CA ASN A 552 -43.13 -10.38 13.67
C ASN A 552 -44.65 -10.16 13.55
N LEU A 553 -45.48 -11.20 13.77
CA LEU A 553 -46.94 -11.06 13.82
C LEU A 553 -47.41 -10.19 14.99
N ARG A 554 -46.70 -10.24 16.12
CA ARG A 554 -46.96 -9.39 17.27
C ARG A 554 -46.56 -7.95 16.97
N LEU A 555 -45.36 -7.73 16.43
CA LEU A 555 -44.88 -6.40 16.04
C LEU A 555 -45.79 -5.72 15.01
N MET A 556 -46.45 -6.46 14.12
CA MET A 556 -47.43 -5.90 13.17
C MET A 556 -48.73 -5.37 13.82
N GLN A 557 -49.01 -5.76 15.07
CA GLN A 557 -50.19 -5.33 15.86
C GLN A 557 -49.87 -4.17 16.81
N GLU A 558 -48.59 -3.96 17.12
CA GLU A 558 -48.11 -2.85 17.95
C GLU A 558 -48.06 -1.53 17.15
N GLU A 559 -47.82 -0.41 17.84
CA GLU A 559 -47.65 0.90 17.23
C GLU A 559 -46.44 0.96 16.30
N ASP A 560 -46.57 1.69 15.19
CA ASP A 560 -45.56 1.73 14.11
C ASP A 560 -44.20 2.25 14.60
N GLU A 561 -44.15 3.17 15.58
CA GLU A 561 -42.88 3.66 16.15
C GLU A 561 -42.11 2.58 16.90
N VAL A 562 -42.80 1.74 17.66
CA VAL A 562 -42.18 0.64 18.42
C VAL A 562 -41.78 -0.45 17.44
N ALA A 563 -42.67 -0.83 16.53
CA ALA A 563 -42.43 -1.89 15.57
C ALA A 563 -41.28 -1.56 14.59
N ALA A 564 -41.15 -0.29 14.17
CA ALA A 564 -40.07 0.16 13.31
C ALA A 564 -38.70 0.03 13.97
N LYS A 565 -38.56 0.28 15.27
CA LYS A 565 -37.28 0.13 16.00
C LYS A 565 -36.75 -1.30 15.97
N PHE A 566 -37.62 -2.31 16.02
CA PHE A 566 -37.22 -3.72 16.02
C PHE A 566 -36.97 -4.28 14.61
N VAL A 567 -37.71 -3.81 13.60
CA VAL A 567 -37.67 -4.39 12.24
C VAL A 567 -36.82 -3.57 11.26
N ARG A 568 -36.77 -2.24 11.46
CA ARG A 568 -35.97 -1.26 10.69
C ARG A 568 -34.93 -0.61 11.59
N ASN A 569 -34.13 -1.41 12.29
CA ASN A 569 -33.02 -0.87 13.06
C ASN A 569 -31.95 -0.32 12.10
N ASP A 570 -32.04 0.98 11.80
CA ASP A 570 -31.15 1.71 10.88
C ASP A 570 -29.89 2.24 11.58
N SER A 571 -29.63 1.80 12.82
CA SER A 571 -28.47 2.17 13.59
C SER A 571 -27.72 0.92 14.06
N MET A 572 -26.39 0.95 13.95
CA MET A 572 -25.51 -0.14 14.37
C MET A 572 -24.36 0.44 15.19
N PHE A 573 -23.91 -0.28 16.22
CA PHE A 573 -22.69 0.09 16.93
C PHE A 573 -21.49 0.10 15.97
N SER A 574 -20.58 1.04 16.15
CA SER A 574 -19.29 1.02 15.45
C SER A 574 -18.52 -0.25 15.83
N LEU A 575 -18.48 -1.24 14.94
CA LEU A 575 -17.84 -2.54 15.22
C LEU A 575 -16.36 -2.42 15.64
N PRO A 576 -15.53 -1.55 15.03
CA PRO A 576 -14.13 -1.39 15.48
C PRO A 576 -14.02 -0.81 16.89
N VAL A 577 -14.87 0.16 17.25
CA VAL A 577 -14.86 0.78 18.58
C VAL A 577 -15.43 -0.20 19.62
N LEU A 578 -16.46 -0.96 19.24
CA LEU A 578 -16.99 -2.05 20.06
C LEU A 578 -15.90 -3.11 20.29
N GLU A 579 -15.15 -3.49 19.28
CA GLU A 579 -14.05 -4.46 19.39
C GLU A 579 -12.95 -3.96 20.32
N ASP A 580 -12.51 -2.70 20.18
CA ASP A 580 -11.50 -2.10 21.04
C ASP A 580 -11.97 -1.95 22.49
N GLN A 581 -13.20 -1.46 22.72
CA GLN A 581 -13.76 -1.36 24.06
C GLN A 581 -13.98 -2.72 24.72
N LEU A 582 -14.39 -3.74 23.95
CA LEU A 582 -14.48 -5.10 24.44
C LEU A 582 -13.10 -5.68 24.75
N ALA A 583 -12.09 -5.39 23.92
CA ALA A 583 -10.71 -5.80 24.18
C ALA A 583 -10.17 -5.14 25.46
N ASN A 584 -10.45 -3.86 25.68
CA ASN A 584 -10.10 -3.12 26.90
C ASN A 584 -10.83 -3.67 28.13
N TYR A 585 -12.12 -3.98 28.00
CA TYR A 585 -12.91 -4.61 29.07
C TYR A 585 -12.34 -5.98 29.46
N ILE A 586 -11.90 -6.78 28.48
CA ILE A 586 -11.28 -8.09 28.72
C ILE A 586 -9.86 -7.96 29.28
N ALA A 587 -9.08 -6.98 28.80
CA ALA A 587 -7.71 -6.72 29.23
C ALA A 587 -7.62 -6.14 30.65
N GLY A 588 -8.71 -5.54 31.16
CA GLY A 588 -8.82 -5.00 32.52
C GLY A 588 -8.51 -6.02 33.63
N GLY A 589 -8.56 -7.32 33.35
CA GLY A 589 -7.85 -8.39 34.07
C GLY A 589 -8.16 -8.64 35.55
N SER A 590 -8.87 -7.75 36.25
CA SER A 590 -9.24 -7.91 37.66
C SER A 590 -10.65 -8.48 37.80
N ALA A 591 -10.87 -9.31 38.81
CA ALA A 591 -12.21 -9.85 39.13
C ALA A 591 -13.22 -8.75 39.49
N GLU A 592 -12.73 -7.57 39.86
CA GLU A 592 -13.51 -6.37 40.18
C GLU A 592 -13.97 -5.63 38.91
N ALA A 593 -13.19 -5.66 37.81
CA ALA A 593 -13.58 -5.05 36.53
C ALA A 593 -14.76 -5.77 35.85
N PHE A 594 -14.97 -7.06 36.15
CA PHE A 594 -16.13 -7.83 35.67
C PHE A 594 -17.34 -7.78 36.62
N ALA A 595 -17.24 -7.05 37.74
CA ALA A 595 -18.38 -6.84 38.63
C ALA A 595 -19.44 -5.94 38.00
N GLU A 596 -19.03 -5.02 37.13
CA GLU A 596 -19.94 -4.18 36.34
C GLU A 596 -20.08 -4.72 34.89
N PRO A 597 -21.30 -4.78 34.35
CA PRO A 597 -21.54 -5.20 32.97
C PRO A 597 -20.98 -4.17 31.98
N PHE A 598 -20.54 -4.65 30.81
CA PHE A 598 -20.05 -3.79 29.73
C PHE A 598 -21.07 -2.70 29.36
N ASP A 599 -20.63 -1.44 29.40
CA ASP A 599 -21.48 -0.28 29.11
C ASP A 599 -21.51 0.04 27.62
N PHE A 600 -22.67 -0.21 27.00
CA PHE A 600 -22.92 0.11 25.59
C PHE A 600 -23.09 1.62 25.31
N ALA A 601 -23.25 2.46 26.33
CA ALA A 601 -23.40 3.91 26.15
C ALA A 601 -22.13 4.57 25.59
N ASN A 602 -20.96 3.98 25.84
CA ASN A 602 -19.67 4.50 25.38
C ASN A 602 -19.33 4.08 23.94
N VAL A 603 -20.13 3.22 23.31
CA VAL A 603 -19.92 2.79 21.93
C VAL A 603 -20.73 3.69 20.99
N PRO A 604 -20.08 4.48 20.10
CA PRO A 604 -20.79 5.33 19.16
C PRO A 604 -21.71 4.51 18.26
N VAL A 605 -22.95 4.95 18.16
CA VAL A 605 -23.94 4.39 17.25
C VAL A 605 -23.79 5.06 15.90
N VAL A 606 -23.40 4.28 14.89
CA VAL A 606 -23.25 4.74 13.50
C VAL A 606 -24.57 4.54 12.79
N THR A 607 -25.07 5.59 12.14
CA THR A 607 -26.27 5.44 11.32
C THR A 607 -25.94 4.66 10.04
N ARG A 608 -26.88 3.88 9.54
CA ARG A 608 -26.68 3.09 8.33
C ARG A 608 -26.26 3.93 7.13
N GLU A 609 -26.74 5.17 7.02
CA GLU A 609 -26.36 6.11 5.97
C GLU A 609 -24.88 6.51 6.04
N GLN A 610 -24.34 6.70 7.25
CA GLN A 610 -22.91 6.96 7.46
C GLN A 610 -22.06 5.77 7.03
N SER A 611 -22.46 4.54 7.38
CA SER A 611 -21.75 3.32 6.95
C SER A 611 -21.75 3.12 5.43
N LEU A 612 -22.86 3.43 4.77
CA LEU A 612 -23.02 3.30 3.31
C LEU A 612 -22.20 4.33 2.54
N ALA A 613 -22.02 5.52 3.12
CA ALA A 613 -21.20 6.56 2.53
C ALA A 613 -19.70 6.30 2.69
N GLU A 614 -19.27 5.79 3.85
CA GLU A 614 -17.90 5.28 4.04
C GLU A 614 -17.58 4.15 3.06
N ASP A 615 -18.51 3.23 2.85
CA ASP A 615 -18.37 2.17 1.85
C ASP A 615 -18.26 2.73 0.43
N ARG A 616 -19.03 3.78 0.10
CA ARG A 616 -18.98 4.42 -1.23
C ARG A 616 -17.63 5.09 -1.46
N SER A 617 -17.15 5.87 -0.51
CA SER A 617 -15.86 6.57 -0.63
C SER A 617 -14.72 5.57 -0.72
N LYS A 618 -14.67 4.56 0.17
CA LYS A 618 -13.69 3.47 0.12
C LYS A 618 -13.65 2.80 -1.25
N LYS A 619 -14.80 2.44 -1.82
CA LYS A 619 -14.88 1.74 -3.11
C LYS A 619 -14.58 2.62 -4.32
N LEU A 620 -14.70 3.94 -4.20
CA LEU A 620 -14.36 4.90 -5.25
C LEU A 620 -12.85 5.25 -5.22
N THR A 621 -12.22 5.24 -4.04
CA THR A 621 -10.81 5.62 -3.84
C THR A 621 -9.83 4.44 -3.82
N THR A 622 -10.25 3.23 -3.46
CA THR A 622 -9.42 2.03 -3.66
C THR A 622 -9.42 1.62 -5.12
N ALA A 623 -8.42 2.10 -5.87
CA ALA A 623 -8.10 1.58 -7.18
C ALA A 623 -7.93 0.04 -7.11
N THR A 624 -8.84 -0.68 -7.78
CA THR A 624 -8.80 -2.08 -8.25
C THR A 624 -7.85 -3.07 -7.52
N PRO A 625 -8.35 -4.19 -6.97
CA PRO A 625 -7.47 -5.19 -6.35
C PRO A 625 -6.44 -5.72 -7.34
N THR A 626 -5.18 -5.66 -6.92
CA THR A 626 -4.04 -6.18 -7.67
C THR A 626 -3.74 -7.60 -7.23
N LEU A 627 -3.37 -8.46 -8.20
CA LEU A 627 -2.74 -9.75 -7.92
C LEU A 627 -1.46 -9.51 -7.09
N LYS A 628 -1.48 -9.88 -5.80
CA LYS A 628 -0.29 -9.81 -4.95
C LYS A 628 0.74 -10.85 -5.43
N ALA A 629 1.80 -10.38 -6.07
CA ALA A 629 3.06 -11.12 -6.15
C ALA A 629 3.88 -10.86 -4.86
N PRO A 630 4.63 -11.85 -4.34
CA PRO A 630 5.36 -11.70 -3.09
C PRO A 630 6.55 -10.76 -3.30
N THR A 631 6.50 -9.59 -2.68
CA THR A 631 7.66 -8.68 -2.57
C THR A 631 8.03 -8.52 -1.10
N VAL A 632 9.23 -8.99 -0.78
CA VAL A 632 9.97 -8.67 0.44
C VAL A 632 10.57 -7.28 0.25
N GLY A 633 10.05 -6.28 0.97
CA GLY A 633 10.51 -4.89 0.97
C GLY A 633 9.62 -4.02 1.85
N PRO A 634 10.12 -2.91 2.44
CA PRO A 634 9.40 -2.16 3.47
C PRO A 634 8.14 -1.51 2.89
N LYS A 635 7.02 -1.57 3.63
CA LYS A 635 5.76 -0.90 3.31
C LYS A 635 6.00 0.61 3.16
N LYS A 636 5.66 1.19 2.00
CA LYS A 636 5.50 2.64 1.81
C LYS A 636 4.22 3.09 2.54
N SER A 637 4.27 4.27 3.13
CA SER A 637 3.26 4.89 4.01
C SER A 637 1.86 4.98 3.37
N GLU A 638 0.87 4.64 4.19
CA GLU A 638 -0.56 4.80 3.93
C GLU A 638 -0.91 6.29 4.05
N ALA A 639 -1.10 6.99 2.93
CA ALA A 639 -1.38 8.44 2.90
C ALA A 639 -2.66 8.82 2.13
N ALA A 640 -3.67 7.94 2.07
CA ALA A 640 -4.91 8.22 1.32
C ALA A 640 -6.22 7.87 2.08
N ASN A 641 -6.16 7.75 3.41
CA ASN A 641 -7.30 7.40 4.28
C ASN A 641 -7.78 8.55 5.20
N ALA A 642 -7.49 9.81 4.87
CA ALA A 642 -7.54 10.89 5.86
C ALA A 642 -8.93 11.28 6.45
N ALA A 643 -10.07 10.95 5.84
CA ALA A 643 -11.34 11.60 6.23
C ALA A 643 -12.22 10.83 7.24
N ALA A 644 -12.28 9.49 7.16
CA ALA A 644 -12.97 8.68 8.18
C ALA A 644 -12.05 8.34 9.37
N ASP A 645 -10.73 8.40 9.14
CA ASP A 645 -9.75 8.37 10.21
C ASP A 645 -9.76 9.70 10.97
N ALA A 646 -9.97 10.88 10.35
CA ALA A 646 -10.01 12.15 11.11
C ALA A 646 -11.07 12.21 12.23
N ALA A 647 -12.30 11.74 12.03
CA ALA A 647 -13.30 11.72 13.12
C ALA A 647 -13.00 10.64 14.18
N LYS A 648 -12.39 9.51 13.76
CA LYS A 648 -11.98 8.40 14.65
C LYS A 648 -10.71 8.71 15.42
N ASP A 649 -9.76 9.38 14.80
CA ASP A 649 -8.51 9.89 15.35
C ASP A 649 -8.79 11.05 16.29
N VAL A 650 -9.70 11.97 15.96
CA VAL A 650 -10.14 13.03 16.90
C VAL A 650 -10.86 12.41 18.09
N ALA A 651 -11.73 11.41 17.90
CA ALA A 651 -12.38 10.72 19.01
C ALA A 651 -11.40 9.89 19.87
N ALA A 652 -10.47 9.16 19.24
CA ALA A 652 -9.46 8.34 19.93
C ALA A 652 -8.41 9.21 20.65
N ALA A 653 -7.96 10.30 20.01
CA ALA A 653 -7.09 11.29 20.65
C ALA A 653 -7.81 12.00 21.80
N THR A 654 -9.07 12.39 21.63
CA THR A 654 -9.88 12.98 22.71
C THR A 654 -10.05 12.00 23.86
N GLN A 655 -10.24 10.70 23.61
CA GLN A 655 -10.31 9.69 24.66
C GLN A 655 -8.97 9.49 25.39
N LYS A 656 -7.84 9.49 24.65
CA LYS A 656 -6.49 9.46 25.23
C LYS A 656 -6.25 10.65 26.14
N TYR A 657 -6.56 11.87 25.67
CA TYR A 657 -6.40 13.08 26.47
C TYR A 657 -7.40 13.16 27.62
N ALA A 658 -8.62 12.64 27.48
CA ALA A 658 -9.57 12.56 28.57
C ALA A 658 -9.05 11.70 29.73
N GLN A 659 -8.36 10.59 29.44
CA GLN A 659 -7.70 9.77 30.48
C GLN A 659 -6.53 10.51 31.13
N GLN A 660 -5.69 11.17 30.33
CA GLN A 660 -4.53 11.93 30.82
C GLN A 660 -4.95 13.11 31.70
N LEU A 661 -5.89 13.94 31.23
CA LEU A 661 -6.41 15.10 31.95
C LEU A 661 -7.27 14.69 33.16
N GLY A 662 -7.98 13.57 33.08
CA GLY A 662 -8.73 13.03 34.21
C GLY A 662 -7.87 12.54 35.37
N ALA A 663 -6.57 12.30 35.15
CA ALA A 663 -5.61 11.97 36.20
C ALA A 663 -5.12 13.22 36.97
N ILE A 664 -5.36 14.42 36.45
CA ILE A 664 -4.96 15.70 37.04
C ILE A 664 -6.08 16.17 37.99
N PRO A 665 -5.84 16.24 39.32
CA PRO A 665 -6.87 16.59 40.30
C PRO A 665 -7.54 17.95 40.06
N GLU A 666 -6.80 18.92 39.53
CA GLU A 666 -7.22 20.30 39.29
C GLU A 666 -8.32 20.39 38.22
N PHE A 667 -8.35 19.44 37.25
CA PHE A 667 -9.34 19.42 36.17
C PHE A 667 -10.58 18.54 36.47
N ALA A 668 -10.62 17.87 37.62
CA ALA A 668 -11.71 16.94 37.94
C ALA A 668 -13.10 17.61 38.00
N SER A 669 -13.17 18.92 38.28
CA SER A 669 -14.41 19.69 38.34
C SER A 669 -14.92 20.18 36.97
N TYR A 670 -14.13 20.08 35.89
CA TYR A 670 -14.49 20.66 34.57
C TYR A 670 -15.49 19.82 33.78
N GLY A 671 -15.80 18.61 34.25
CA GLY A 671 -16.72 17.69 33.58
C GLY A 671 -16.06 16.95 32.40
N PRO A 672 -16.86 16.35 31.50
CA PRO A 672 -16.31 15.58 30.38
C PRO A 672 -15.63 16.49 29.35
N LEU A 673 -14.46 16.07 28.88
CA LEU A 673 -13.74 16.70 27.79
C LEU A 673 -14.56 16.58 26.49
N LEU A 674 -14.85 17.72 25.84
CA LEU A 674 -15.67 17.75 24.63
C LEU A 674 -14.86 17.46 23.37
N LYS A 675 -13.69 18.09 23.25
CA LYS A 675 -12.79 17.93 22.10
C LYS A 675 -11.37 18.38 22.44
N SER A 676 -10.38 17.72 21.81
CA SER A 676 -9.00 18.21 21.75
C SER A 676 -8.63 18.57 20.31
N SER A 677 -7.86 19.63 20.10
CA SER A 677 -7.30 19.98 18.79
C SER A 677 -6.17 19.02 18.39
N GLY A 678 -5.73 19.12 17.14
CA GLY A 678 -4.42 18.57 16.75
C GLY A 678 -3.28 19.37 17.41
N THR A 679 -2.08 18.78 17.41
CA THR A 679 -0.84 19.44 17.87
C THR A 679 -0.47 20.57 16.92
N VAL A 680 -0.24 21.76 17.46
CA VAL A 680 0.25 22.95 16.75
C VAL A 680 1.69 23.19 17.18
N GLU A 681 2.62 23.23 16.22
CA GLU A 681 4.02 23.56 16.50
C GLU A 681 4.14 25.09 16.62
N LEU A 682 4.67 25.59 17.75
CA LEU A 682 4.84 27.04 18.01
C LEU A 682 6.28 27.52 17.80
N THR A 683 7.19 26.58 17.49
CA THR A 683 8.62 26.82 17.24
C THR A 683 9.12 25.78 16.25
N GLU A 684 10.11 26.13 15.42
CA GLU A 684 10.74 25.19 14.49
C GLU A 684 11.56 24.11 15.21
N SER A 685 11.66 22.91 14.63
CA SER A 685 12.34 21.75 15.22
C SER A 685 13.85 21.90 15.47
N GLU A 686 14.49 22.94 14.92
CA GLU A 686 15.94 23.21 15.04
C GLU A 686 16.25 24.31 16.07
N THR A 687 15.25 24.79 16.83
CA THR A 687 15.42 25.84 17.84
C THR A 687 15.88 25.29 19.20
N GLU A 688 16.30 26.21 20.08
CA GLU A 688 16.80 25.92 21.44
C GLU A 688 15.73 25.27 22.34
N TYR A 689 14.46 25.64 22.12
CA TYR A 689 13.31 25.10 22.82
C TYR A 689 12.22 24.74 21.81
N VAL A 690 11.93 23.44 21.69
CA VAL A 690 10.86 22.97 20.81
C VAL A 690 9.56 22.93 21.61
N VAL A 691 8.63 23.81 21.26
CA VAL A 691 7.32 23.98 21.90
C VAL A 691 6.20 23.62 20.92
N SER A 692 5.28 22.79 21.38
CA SER A 692 4.03 22.50 20.69
C SER A 692 2.84 22.62 21.63
N ALA A 693 1.66 22.94 21.09
CA ALA A 693 0.47 23.21 21.87
C ALA A 693 -0.73 22.37 21.41
N ILE A 694 -1.60 22.02 22.36
CA ILE A 694 -2.88 21.33 22.14
C ILE A 694 -3.97 22.08 22.92
N LYS A 695 -5.11 22.33 22.28
CA LYS A 695 -6.27 22.98 22.87
C LYS A 695 -7.28 21.93 23.33
N HIS A 696 -7.69 21.97 24.59
CA HIS A 696 -8.69 21.06 25.17
C HIS A 696 -9.92 21.85 25.59
N LEU A 697 -11.05 21.59 24.92
CA LEU A 697 -12.31 22.29 25.18
C LEU A 697 -13.20 21.48 26.12
N TYR A 698 -13.61 22.14 27.21
CA TYR A 698 -14.69 21.72 28.10
C TYR A 698 -15.91 22.62 27.89
N LYS A 699 -16.99 22.32 28.61
CA LYS A 699 -18.23 23.11 28.53
C LYS A 699 -18.03 24.57 28.96
N ASP A 700 -17.39 24.76 30.11
CA ASP A 700 -17.20 26.07 30.75
C ASP A 700 -15.70 26.44 30.89
N HIS A 701 -14.78 25.60 30.40
CA HIS A 701 -13.33 25.83 30.50
C HIS A 701 -12.60 25.53 29.18
N LEU A 702 -11.44 26.17 28.99
CA LEU A 702 -10.46 25.89 27.94
C LEU A 702 -9.11 25.63 28.59
N VAL A 703 -8.50 24.49 28.30
CA VAL A 703 -7.15 24.14 28.79
C VAL A 703 -6.18 24.09 27.61
N LEU A 704 -5.11 24.87 27.69
CA LEU A 704 -4.00 24.82 26.75
C LEU A 704 -2.89 23.94 27.33
N GLN A 705 -2.55 22.86 26.63
CA GLN A 705 -1.43 21.98 26.95
C GLN A 705 -0.24 22.37 26.08
N PHE A 706 0.89 22.72 26.69
CA PHE A 706 2.16 22.98 26.02
C PHE A 706 3.13 21.86 26.29
N GLU A 707 3.62 21.20 25.24
CA GLU A 707 4.72 20.25 25.30
C GLU A 707 6.03 20.98 24.96
N VAL A 708 6.91 21.08 25.95
CA VAL A 708 8.17 21.83 25.88
C VAL A 708 9.32 20.84 25.94
N LYS A 709 10.24 20.91 24.97
CA LYS A 709 11.45 20.10 24.91
C LYS A 709 12.68 21.01 24.84
N ASN A 710 13.57 20.86 25.82
CA ASN A 710 14.86 21.55 25.87
C ASN A 710 15.90 20.82 24.99
N THR A 711 16.50 21.51 24.01
CA THR A 711 17.54 20.94 23.13
C THR A 711 18.96 21.33 23.55
N LEU A 712 19.11 22.16 24.60
CA LEU A 712 20.41 22.57 25.13
C LEU A 712 21.02 21.47 26.00
N ALA A 713 22.20 20.99 25.62
CA ALA A 713 22.87 19.85 26.28
C ALA A 713 23.48 20.16 27.64
N ASP A 714 23.85 21.42 27.89
CA ASP A 714 24.58 21.84 29.08
C ASP A 714 23.66 22.43 30.17
N TYR A 715 22.35 22.53 29.91
CA TYR A 715 21.40 23.21 30.79
C TYR A 715 20.15 22.38 31.07
N VAL A 716 19.60 22.54 32.27
CA VAL A 716 18.28 22.02 32.69
C VAL A 716 17.36 23.21 32.97
N LEU A 717 16.09 23.10 32.56
CA LEU A 717 15.08 24.11 32.85
C LEU A 717 14.33 23.71 34.12
N ALA A 718 14.27 24.59 35.11
CA ALA A 718 13.49 24.40 36.34
C ALA A 718 12.31 25.38 36.39
N ASP A 719 11.21 24.95 37.02
CA ASP A 719 10.00 25.77 37.25
C ASP A 719 9.45 26.38 35.95
N VAL A 720 9.32 25.54 34.91
CA VAL A 720 8.91 25.97 33.57
C VAL A 720 7.42 26.27 33.56
N THR A 721 7.07 27.50 33.19
CA THR A 721 5.70 28.03 33.11
C THR A 721 5.47 28.67 31.75
N MET A 722 4.21 28.68 31.31
CA MET A 722 3.79 29.38 30.10
C MET A 722 2.84 30.50 30.52
N GLU A 723 3.23 31.75 30.26
CA GLU A 723 2.33 32.90 30.39
C GLU A 723 1.63 33.13 29.06
N CYS A 724 0.32 32.97 29.05
CA CYS A 724 -0.52 33.15 27.87
C CYS A 724 -1.41 34.36 28.10
N THR A 725 -1.27 35.39 27.27
CA THR A 725 -2.17 36.55 27.28
C THR A 725 -3.18 36.39 26.15
N ALA A 726 -4.47 36.30 26.48
CA ALA A 726 -5.54 36.19 25.48
C ALA A 726 -5.96 37.58 24.95
N SER A 727 -5.98 37.75 23.63
CA SER A 727 -6.49 38.94 22.95
C SER A 727 -7.60 38.56 21.97
N SER A 728 -8.55 39.48 21.72
CA SER A 728 -9.63 39.23 20.77
C SER A 728 -9.08 39.26 19.34
N LEU A 729 -9.71 38.51 18.43
CA LEU A 729 -9.38 38.55 17.00
C LEU A 729 -10.10 39.68 16.24
N SER A 730 -10.95 40.45 16.92
CA SER A 730 -11.70 41.57 16.35
C SER A 730 -11.07 42.90 16.75
N GLU A 731 -10.70 43.73 15.75
CA GLU A 731 -10.08 45.05 15.98
C GLU A 731 -10.94 46.04 16.80
N ASP A 732 -12.21 45.74 17.04
CA ASP A 732 -13.19 46.62 17.69
C ASP A 732 -13.42 46.35 19.20
N ASP A 733 -12.92 45.24 19.76
CA ASP A 733 -13.12 44.85 21.17
C ASP A 733 -11.77 44.50 21.86
N ASP A 734 -11.34 45.31 22.84
CA ASP A 734 -10.05 45.13 23.54
C ASP A 734 -10.06 44.02 24.62
N GLU A 735 -11.22 43.50 25.03
CA GLU A 735 -11.33 42.51 26.11
C GLU A 735 -11.95 41.18 25.63
N THR A 736 -11.24 40.06 25.84
CA THR A 736 -11.80 38.73 25.60
C THR A 736 -12.67 38.27 26.78
N PRO A 737 -13.72 37.46 26.54
CA PRO A 737 -14.51 36.86 27.61
C PRO A 737 -13.82 35.65 28.27
N LEU A 738 -12.52 35.42 28.01
CA LEU A 738 -11.74 34.36 28.62
C LEU A 738 -11.05 34.92 29.87
N GLU A 739 -11.29 34.30 31.02
CA GLU A 739 -10.67 34.69 32.28
C GLU A 739 -9.58 33.69 32.69
N ASP A 740 -8.39 34.16 33.01
CA ASP A 740 -7.26 33.34 33.46
C ASP A 740 -7.57 32.68 34.81
N GLU A 741 -7.36 31.36 34.92
CA GLU A 741 -7.58 30.65 36.18
C GLU A 741 -6.26 30.30 36.88
N TYR A 742 -5.51 29.33 36.35
CA TYR A 742 -4.23 28.89 36.92
C TYR A 742 -3.34 28.20 35.89
N ILE A 743 -2.04 28.14 36.20
CA ILE A 743 -0.98 27.51 35.41
C ILE A 743 -0.42 26.33 36.20
N ILE A 744 -0.30 25.16 35.57
CA ILE A 744 0.40 23.99 36.14
C ILE A 744 1.81 23.94 35.53
N PRO A 745 2.87 24.27 36.30
CA PRO A 745 4.24 24.29 35.82
C PRO A 745 4.82 22.87 35.62
N ALA A 746 5.80 22.76 34.72
CA ALA A 746 6.68 21.60 34.67
C ALA A 746 7.87 21.82 35.62
N PRO A 747 8.06 20.98 36.66
CA PRO A 747 9.04 21.26 37.71
C PRO A 747 10.49 21.20 37.23
N LEU A 748 10.80 20.29 36.30
CA LEU A 748 12.15 20.12 35.78
C LEU A 748 12.10 19.50 34.37
N LEU A 749 12.77 20.12 33.39
CA LEU A 749 12.94 19.62 32.03
C LEU A 749 14.42 19.38 31.71
N LYS A 750 14.79 18.11 31.55
CA LYS A 750 16.14 17.71 31.14
C LYS A 750 16.31 17.84 29.63
N THR A 751 17.56 17.86 29.17
CA THR A 751 17.89 17.84 27.74
C THR A 751 17.23 16.65 27.06
N ASP A 752 16.60 16.93 25.92
CA ASP A 752 15.92 15.96 25.05
C ASP A 752 14.73 15.20 25.66
N GLU A 753 14.32 15.52 26.88
CA GLU A 753 13.12 14.98 27.53
C GLU A 753 11.97 16.00 27.45
N PRO A 754 10.85 15.70 26.77
CA PRO A 754 9.71 16.60 26.71
C PRO A 754 8.99 16.62 28.07
N GLY A 755 8.50 17.79 28.49
CA GLY A 755 7.56 17.90 29.59
C GLY A 755 6.41 18.83 29.28
N THR A 756 5.43 18.84 30.17
CA THR A 756 4.10 19.38 29.89
C THR A 756 3.74 20.48 30.86
N VAL A 757 3.28 21.62 30.33
CA VAL A 757 2.76 22.76 31.07
C VAL A 757 1.29 22.93 30.69
N TYR A 758 0.41 23.23 31.65
CA TYR A 758 -1.00 23.49 31.39
C TYR A 758 -1.38 24.92 31.79
N VAL A 759 -2.21 25.57 30.97
CA VAL A 759 -2.80 26.88 31.26
C VAL A 759 -4.32 26.77 31.13
N SER A 760 -5.06 27.12 32.17
CA SER A 760 -6.53 27.04 32.20
C SER A 760 -7.19 28.42 32.11
N PHE A 761 -8.24 28.50 31.29
CA PHE A 761 -9.10 29.66 31.12
C PHE A 761 -10.56 29.27 31.38
N SER A 762 -11.30 30.14 32.08
CA SER A 762 -12.76 30.08 32.16
C SER A 762 -13.37 30.68 30.90
N ARG A 763 -14.45 30.08 30.39
CA ARG A 763 -15.19 30.54 29.20
C ARG A 763 -16.71 30.58 29.45
N PRO A 764 -17.45 31.49 28.81
CA PRO A 764 -18.91 31.43 28.82
C PRO A 764 -19.41 30.26 27.96
N SER A 765 -20.31 29.43 28.50
CA SER A 765 -20.93 28.31 27.76
C SER A 765 -21.97 28.72 26.73
N SER A 766 -22.45 29.97 26.76
CA SER A 766 -23.50 30.48 25.86
C SER A 766 -22.96 31.15 24.60
N ALA A 767 -21.64 31.27 24.44
CA ALA A 767 -21.02 31.98 23.31
C ALA A 767 -19.82 31.20 22.74
N PHE A 768 -19.64 31.30 21.43
CA PHE A 768 -18.44 30.85 20.75
C PHE A 768 -17.43 32.00 20.74
N VAL A 769 -16.19 31.74 21.18
CA VAL A 769 -15.16 32.76 21.36
C VAL A 769 -14.02 32.48 20.39
N ALA A 770 -13.59 33.52 19.67
CA ALA A 770 -12.34 33.56 18.92
C ALA A 770 -11.32 34.38 19.70
N ALA A 771 -10.11 33.86 19.85
CA ALA A 771 -9.03 34.52 20.58
C ALA A 771 -7.67 34.15 19.98
N SER A 772 -6.71 35.08 20.07
CA SER A 772 -5.29 34.81 19.87
C SER A 772 -4.59 34.82 21.23
N PHE A 773 -3.69 33.88 21.45
CA PHE A 773 -2.90 33.77 22.68
C PHE A 773 -1.45 34.08 22.38
N THR A 774 -0.95 35.18 22.94
CA THR A 774 0.49 35.47 22.94
C THR A 774 1.16 34.70 24.05
N ASN A 775 2.13 33.86 23.69
CA ASN A 775 2.70 32.84 24.57
C ASN A 775 4.16 33.18 24.93
N ASN A 776 4.46 33.27 26.22
CA ASN A 776 5.81 33.52 26.72
C ASN A 776 6.23 32.44 27.73
N LEU A 777 7.24 31.66 27.36
CA LEU A 777 7.79 30.58 28.15
C LEU A 777 8.76 31.17 29.20
N LYS A 778 8.46 30.99 30.49
CA LYS A 778 9.31 31.43 31.61
C LYS A 778 9.91 30.25 32.33
N PHE A 779 11.21 30.31 32.64
CA PHE A 779 11.91 29.23 33.34
C PHE A 779 13.17 29.73 34.05
N SER A 780 13.68 28.92 34.99
CA SER A 780 15.00 29.10 35.58
C SER A 780 16.01 28.18 34.92
N LEU A 781 17.00 28.76 34.24
CA LEU A 781 18.09 28.06 33.57
C LEU A 781 19.16 27.65 34.59
N LYS A 782 19.45 26.35 34.70
CA LYS A 782 20.49 25.80 35.58
C LYS A 782 21.54 25.04 34.77
N GLU A 783 22.80 25.38 34.93
CA GLU A 783 23.92 24.69 34.29
C GLU A 783 24.12 23.29 34.90
N ILE A 784 24.48 22.32 34.06
CA ILE A 784 24.83 20.96 34.48
C ILE A 784 26.33 20.91 34.77
N ASP A 785 26.73 20.55 35.99
CA ASP A 785 28.14 20.38 36.32
C ASP A 785 28.71 19.17 35.53
N PRO A 786 29.73 19.37 34.65
CA PRO A 786 30.29 18.31 33.81
C PRO A 786 30.94 17.15 34.59
N SER A 787 31.23 17.35 35.88
CA SER A 787 31.90 16.37 36.73
C SER A 787 30.95 15.51 37.57
N THR A 788 29.78 16.04 37.93
CA THR A 788 28.77 15.35 38.76
C THR A 788 27.51 14.97 38.00
N GLY A 789 27.20 15.65 36.88
CA GLY A 789 25.99 15.46 36.10
C GLY A 789 24.72 15.96 36.80
N GLU A 790 24.86 16.72 37.89
CA GLU A 790 23.76 17.32 38.64
C GLU A 790 23.62 18.82 38.29
N PRO A 791 22.38 19.37 38.26
CA PRO A 791 22.17 20.79 38.01
C PRO A 791 22.65 21.64 39.18
N GLU A 792 23.35 22.73 38.89
CA GLU A 792 23.81 23.67 39.91
C GLU A 792 22.62 24.32 40.66
N PRO A 793 22.76 24.62 41.96
CA PRO A 793 21.67 25.19 42.76
C PRO A 793 21.34 26.64 42.38
N ASP A 794 22.31 27.38 41.85
CA ASP A 794 22.13 28.76 41.37
C ASP A 794 21.68 28.73 39.90
N GLY A 795 20.56 29.37 39.59
CA GLY A 795 20.00 29.47 38.23
C GLY A 795 19.60 30.89 37.87
N TYR A 796 19.53 31.20 36.57
CA TYR A 796 19.11 32.50 36.06
C TYR A 796 17.68 32.41 35.52
N GLU A 797 16.83 33.36 35.86
CA GLU A 797 15.48 33.47 35.25
C GLU A 797 15.60 34.00 33.83
N ASP A 798 14.94 33.33 32.88
CA ASP A 798 14.90 33.72 31.48
C ASP A 798 13.48 33.59 30.92
N ASN A 799 13.21 34.27 29.80
CA ASN A 799 11.94 34.21 29.11
C ASN A 799 12.11 34.08 27.59
N TYR A 800 11.25 33.26 26.97
CA TYR A 800 11.30 32.94 25.56
C TYR A 800 9.92 33.05 24.93
N GLN A 801 9.73 34.03 24.06
CA GLN A 801 8.47 34.23 23.34
C GLN A 801 8.36 33.23 22.18
N VAL A 802 7.25 32.50 22.11
CA VAL A 802 6.93 31.55 21.02
C VAL A 802 5.83 32.11 20.14
N GLU A 803 5.51 31.43 19.03
CA GLU A 803 4.43 31.86 18.13
C GLU A 803 3.06 31.90 18.84
N ASP A 804 2.19 32.78 18.34
CA ASP A 804 0.84 32.95 18.85
C ASP A 804 -0.01 31.71 18.53
N LEU A 805 -0.93 31.36 19.44
CA LEU A 805 -1.88 30.26 19.26
C LEU A 805 -3.28 30.83 19.04
N GLU A 806 -3.99 30.38 18.02
CA GLU A 806 -5.34 30.87 17.71
C GLU A 806 -6.43 29.86 18.10
N LEU A 807 -7.53 30.36 18.65
CA LEU A 807 -8.79 29.64 18.87
C LEU A 807 -9.80 30.08 17.80
N THR A 808 -10.17 29.17 16.91
CA THR A 808 -11.00 29.47 15.73
C THR A 808 -12.29 28.67 15.69
N GLY A 809 -13.18 28.94 14.73
CA GLY A 809 -14.44 28.22 14.57
C GLY A 809 -14.28 26.70 14.41
N ALA A 810 -13.17 26.25 13.82
CA ALA A 810 -12.89 24.83 13.61
C ALA A 810 -12.68 24.06 14.93
N ASP A 811 -12.26 24.71 16.01
CA ASP A 811 -12.13 24.09 17.33
C ASP A 811 -13.50 23.68 17.90
N TYR A 812 -14.57 24.37 17.52
CA TYR A 812 -15.95 24.10 17.96
C TYR A 812 -16.72 23.11 17.08
N VAL A 813 -16.15 22.69 15.95
CA VAL A 813 -16.83 21.84 14.97
C VAL A 813 -16.20 20.45 14.92
N VAL A 814 -17.04 19.41 14.92
CA VAL A 814 -16.65 18.03 14.70
C VAL A 814 -17.08 17.63 13.28
N PRO A 815 -16.20 17.03 12.47
CA PRO A 815 -16.57 16.57 11.13
C PRO A 815 -17.70 15.54 11.22
N ALA A 816 -18.75 15.72 10.42
CA ALA A 816 -19.92 14.85 10.43
C ALA A 816 -20.35 14.53 9.00
N PHE A 817 -20.88 13.33 8.77
CA PHE A 817 -21.39 12.95 7.47
C PHE A 817 -22.90 13.22 7.34
N ALA A 818 -23.33 13.62 6.14
CA ALA A 818 -24.73 13.69 5.75
C ALA A 818 -24.98 13.26 4.30
N GLY A 819 -26.13 12.60 4.07
CA GLY A 819 -26.48 12.01 2.78
C GLY A 819 -26.85 13.02 1.67
N SER A 820 -27.25 14.24 2.01
CA SER A 820 -27.56 15.30 1.05
C SER A 820 -27.20 16.66 1.63
N PHE A 821 -26.26 17.36 0.97
CA PHE A 821 -25.87 18.70 1.39
C PHE A 821 -27.02 19.70 1.21
N GLU A 822 -27.75 19.61 0.09
CA GLU A 822 -28.81 20.56 -0.25
C GLU A 822 -29.97 20.56 0.76
N ASN A 823 -30.35 19.37 1.26
CA ASN A 823 -31.39 19.25 2.28
C ASN A 823 -30.96 19.90 3.61
N ILE A 824 -29.69 19.73 4.00
CA ILE A 824 -29.17 20.36 5.20
C ILE A 824 -29.08 21.88 4.99
N TRP A 825 -28.45 22.30 3.89
CA TRP A 825 -28.24 23.69 3.54
C TRP A 825 -29.55 24.50 3.49
N SER A 826 -30.63 23.90 2.96
CA SER A 826 -31.97 24.49 2.94
C SER A 826 -32.65 24.43 4.31
N SER A 827 -32.54 23.32 5.05
CA SER A 827 -33.11 23.23 6.40
C SER A 827 -32.55 24.28 7.35
N LEU A 828 -31.25 24.56 7.24
CA LEU A 828 -30.54 25.59 8.00
C LEU A 828 -31.11 26.98 7.71
N SER A 829 -31.46 27.29 6.46
CA SER A 829 -32.08 28.60 6.14
C SER A 829 -33.50 28.81 6.66
N SER A 830 -34.16 27.72 7.07
CA SER A 830 -35.55 27.75 7.55
C SER A 830 -35.69 27.61 9.07
N ALA A 831 -34.59 27.36 9.77
CA ALA A 831 -34.56 27.23 11.22
C ALA A 831 -34.65 28.62 11.89
N ALA A 832 -35.44 28.73 12.97
CA ALA A 832 -35.45 29.93 13.78
C ALA A 832 -34.13 30.04 14.56
N GLY A 833 -33.35 31.11 14.34
CA GLY A 833 -32.00 31.28 14.90
C GLY A 833 -30.85 30.93 13.95
N ALA A 834 -31.12 30.75 12.66
CA ALA A 834 -30.10 30.44 11.66
C ALA A 834 -29.07 31.57 11.49
N ASP A 835 -27.81 31.25 11.68
CA ASP A 835 -26.67 32.12 11.46
C ASP A 835 -26.09 31.87 10.06
N GLU A 836 -25.85 32.92 9.28
CA GLU A 836 -25.31 32.85 7.92
C GLU A 836 -24.21 33.90 7.73
N ALA A 837 -23.04 33.45 7.28
CA ALA A 837 -21.89 34.30 7.00
C ALA A 837 -21.30 33.98 5.62
N GLU A 838 -20.78 35.00 4.95
CA GLU A 838 -20.16 34.86 3.64
C GLU A 838 -18.96 35.81 3.49
N GLU A 839 -17.85 35.29 2.98
CA GLU A 839 -16.65 36.07 2.72
C GLU A 839 -15.96 35.61 1.42
N THR A 840 -15.23 36.53 0.78
CA THR A 840 -14.43 36.24 -0.41
C THR A 840 -12.97 36.54 -0.13
N LEU A 841 -12.14 35.51 -0.21
CA LEU A 841 -10.72 35.52 0.16
C LEU A 841 -9.87 35.07 -1.03
N GLN A 842 -8.57 35.38 -0.98
CA GLN A 842 -7.61 34.96 -1.98
C GLN A 842 -6.50 34.14 -1.32
N LEU A 843 -6.46 32.84 -1.61
CA LEU A 843 -5.43 31.94 -1.08
C LEU A 843 -4.15 32.09 -1.91
N SER A 844 -3.18 32.81 -1.37
CA SER A 844 -1.85 33.03 -1.97
C SER A 844 -0.97 31.78 -1.92
N ASN A 845 -1.18 30.90 -0.94
CA ASN A 845 -0.32 29.74 -0.68
C ASN A 845 -0.67 28.49 -1.49
N ALA A 846 -1.87 28.41 -2.08
CA ALA A 846 -2.30 27.25 -2.86
C ALA A 846 -1.97 27.40 -4.35
N LYS A 847 -1.16 26.48 -4.89
CA LYS A 847 -0.73 26.48 -6.31
C LYS A 847 -1.71 25.74 -7.22
N SER A 848 -2.66 25.00 -6.64
CA SER A 848 -3.69 24.26 -7.36
C SER A 848 -5.00 24.22 -6.59
N LEU A 849 -6.11 23.91 -7.28
CA LEU A 849 -7.40 23.70 -6.62
C LEU A 849 -7.38 22.49 -5.67
N SER A 850 -6.60 21.46 -5.97
CA SER A 850 -6.50 20.26 -5.12
C SER A 850 -5.83 20.59 -3.78
N GLU A 851 -4.73 21.34 -3.83
CA GLU A 851 -4.02 21.83 -2.63
C GLU A 851 -4.91 22.80 -1.81
N ALA A 852 -5.69 23.65 -2.49
CA ALA A 852 -6.66 24.51 -1.82
C ALA A 852 -7.76 23.70 -1.11
N VAL A 853 -8.26 22.63 -1.72
CA VAL A 853 -9.26 21.74 -1.09
C VAL A 853 -8.68 21.07 0.16
N GLU A 854 -7.47 20.52 0.09
CA GLU A 854 -6.80 19.89 1.24
C GLU A 854 -6.59 20.89 2.40
N LEU A 855 -6.12 22.10 2.07
CA LEU A 855 -5.94 23.18 3.04
C LEU A 855 -7.28 23.54 3.70
N LEU A 856 -8.32 23.81 2.91
CA LEU A 856 -9.63 24.25 3.41
C LEU A 856 -10.31 23.18 4.26
N VAL A 857 -10.22 21.90 3.89
CA VAL A 857 -10.75 20.79 4.70
C VAL A 857 -10.05 20.74 6.06
N LYS A 858 -8.72 20.89 6.09
CA LYS A 858 -7.93 20.90 7.33
C LYS A 858 -8.26 22.11 8.20
N THR A 859 -8.29 23.30 7.62
CA THR A 859 -8.54 24.57 8.34
C THR A 859 -9.95 24.62 8.92
N LEU A 860 -10.97 24.18 8.16
CA LEU A 860 -12.36 24.25 8.59
C LEU A 860 -12.79 23.08 9.50
N GLY A 861 -12.02 22.00 9.57
CA GLY A 861 -12.30 20.85 10.44
C GLY A 861 -13.61 20.13 10.13
N MET A 862 -14.10 20.22 8.89
CA MET A 862 -15.40 19.68 8.46
C MET A 862 -15.25 18.57 7.41
N GLN A 863 -16.26 17.71 7.30
CA GLN A 863 -16.27 16.59 6.37
C GLN A 863 -16.69 17.04 4.97
N PRO A 864 -15.89 16.78 3.92
CA PRO A 864 -16.34 16.95 2.54
C PRO A 864 -17.45 15.97 2.21
N LEU A 865 -18.54 16.48 1.63
CA LEU A 865 -19.69 15.71 1.19
C LEU A 865 -19.69 15.53 -0.33
N GLU A 866 -20.43 14.51 -0.78
CA GLU A 866 -20.75 14.27 -2.20
C GLU A 866 -19.53 14.11 -3.14
N GLY A 867 -18.36 13.74 -2.60
CA GLY A 867 -17.13 13.57 -3.39
C GLY A 867 -16.52 14.89 -3.85
N THR A 868 -16.86 16.00 -3.19
CA THR A 868 -16.34 17.33 -3.50
C THR A 868 -14.90 17.55 -3.04
N ASP A 869 -14.29 16.55 -2.39
CA ASP A 869 -12.85 16.46 -2.12
C ASP A 869 -12.02 16.23 -3.40
N VAL A 870 -12.61 15.63 -4.43
CA VAL A 870 -11.93 15.38 -5.71
C VAL A 870 -12.20 16.51 -6.71
N VAL A 871 -11.14 17.22 -7.09
CA VAL A 871 -11.22 18.28 -8.10
C VAL A 871 -11.37 17.66 -9.50
N LEU A 872 -12.53 17.87 -10.13
CA LEU A 872 -12.82 17.38 -11.49
C LEU A 872 -12.35 18.33 -12.59
N THR A 873 -12.26 19.63 -12.30
CA THR A 873 -11.93 20.68 -13.29
C THR A 873 -10.83 21.59 -12.75
N SER A 874 -9.87 21.98 -13.59
CA SER A 874 -8.71 22.77 -13.18
C SER A 874 -8.96 24.28 -13.04
N SER A 875 -10.13 24.79 -13.44
CA SER A 875 -10.45 26.23 -13.42
C SER A 875 -11.40 26.65 -12.30
N THR A 876 -12.41 25.83 -11.99
CA THR A 876 -13.42 26.14 -10.96
C THR A 876 -13.85 24.88 -10.24
N HIS A 877 -14.08 24.98 -8.94
CA HIS A 877 -14.53 23.86 -8.11
C HIS A 877 -15.46 24.35 -7.00
N THR A 878 -16.40 23.50 -6.56
CA THR A 878 -17.26 23.79 -5.39
C THR A 878 -17.05 22.69 -4.36
N LEU A 879 -16.53 23.06 -3.21
CA LEU A 879 -16.33 22.18 -2.05
C LEU A 879 -17.52 22.34 -1.10
N ARG A 880 -18.12 21.23 -0.68
CA ARG A 880 -19.26 21.18 0.24
C ARG A 880 -18.85 20.48 1.51
N LEU A 881 -18.92 21.18 2.63
CA LEU A 881 -18.45 20.73 3.93
C LEU A 881 -19.60 20.66 4.93
N TYR A 882 -19.56 19.66 5.79
CA TYR A 882 -20.54 19.47 6.86
C TYR A 882 -19.88 19.05 8.17
N GLY A 883 -20.40 19.58 9.27
CA GLY A 883 -19.98 19.29 10.61
C GLY A 883 -21.12 19.47 11.61
N LYS A 884 -20.83 19.13 12.87
CA LYS A 884 -21.69 19.44 14.00
C LYS A 884 -20.91 20.25 15.02
N SER A 885 -21.56 21.17 15.71
CA SER A 885 -20.96 21.84 16.86
C SER A 885 -20.76 20.86 18.02
N LEU A 886 -19.99 21.26 19.03
CA LEU A 886 -19.83 20.49 20.28
C LEU A 886 -21.16 20.26 21.01
N ALA A 887 -22.14 21.14 20.84
CA ALA A 887 -23.50 20.99 21.39
C ALA A 887 -24.43 20.13 20.50
N GLY A 888 -23.96 19.72 19.32
CA GLY A 888 -24.70 18.86 18.39
C GLY A 888 -25.51 19.60 17.32
N GLY A 889 -25.46 20.94 17.29
CA GLY A 889 -26.07 21.77 16.25
C GLY A 889 -25.42 21.54 14.88
N LYS A 890 -26.19 21.68 13.80
CA LYS A 890 -25.69 21.47 12.43
C LYS A 890 -24.95 22.69 11.90
N VAL A 891 -23.80 22.45 11.26
CA VAL A 891 -22.99 23.47 10.59
C VAL A 891 -22.63 23.00 9.19
N ALA A 892 -22.87 23.81 8.17
CA ALA A 892 -22.53 23.50 6.79
C ALA A 892 -21.78 24.67 6.15
N ALA A 893 -20.82 24.37 5.27
CA ALA A 893 -20.11 25.38 4.48
C ALA A 893 -20.07 24.99 2.99
N SER A 894 -20.30 25.97 2.13
CA SER A 894 -20.17 25.88 0.68
C SER A 894 -19.05 26.81 0.23
N VAL A 895 -18.00 26.23 -0.34
CA VAL A 895 -16.79 26.95 -0.76
C VAL A 895 -16.66 26.89 -2.28
N ARG A 896 -16.84 28.03 -2.95
CA ARG A 896 -16.66 28.15 -4.40
C ARG A 896 -15.27 28.68 -4.70
N MET A 897 -14.53 27.96 -5.53
CA MET A 897 -13.14 28.27 -5.86
C MET A 897 -12.98 28.52 -7.36
N ALA A 898 -12.14 29.48 -7.70
CA ALA A 898 -11.70 29.76 -9.06
C ALA A 898 -10.17 29.91 -9.09
N PHE A 899 -9.51 29.18 -9.98
CA PHE A 899 -8.06 29.22 -10.14
C PHE A 899 -7.65 30.10 -11.32
N SER A 900 -6.67 30.96 -11.09
CA SER A 900 -6.04 31.80 -12.10
C SER A 900 -4.53 31.78 -11.95
N ALA A 901 -3.81 31.51 -13.05
CA ALA A 901 -2.36 31.43 -13.06
C ALA A 901 -1.64 32.73 -12.64
N LYS A 902 -2.34 33.88 -12.63
CA LYS A 902 -1.78 35.17 -12.20
C LYS A 902 -2.07 35.51 -10.73
N SER A 903 -3.16 35.00 -10.18
CA SER A 903 -3.71 35.44 -8.90
C SER A 903 -3.91 34.29 -7.90
N GLY A 904 -3.55 33.06 -8.23
CA GLY A 904 -3.76 31.91 -7.35
C GLY A 904 -5.23 31.50 -7.30
N VAL A 905 -5.68 30.98 -6.15
CA VAL A 905 -7.05 30.50 -5.96
C VAL A 905 -7.88 31.58 -5.25
N THR A 906 -8.91 32.09 -5.94
CA THR A 906 -9.92 32.94 -5.32
C THR A 906 -11.02 32.06 -4.75
N VAL A 907 -11.40 32.29 -3.50
CA VAL A 907 -12.34 31.47 -2.74
C VAL A 907 -13.48 32.33 -2.25
N LYS A 908 -14.71 31.86 -2.44
CA LYS A 908 -15.92 32.43 -1.84
C LYS A 908 -16.49 31.38 -0.88
N ILE A 909 -16.46 31.68 0.41
CA ILE A 909 -16.90 30.79 1.49
C ILE A 909 -18.25 31.31 1.98
N SER A 910 -19.26 30.44 2.00
CA SER A 910 -20.53 30.70 2.66
C SER A 910 -20.73 29.63 3.72
N ALA A 911 -21.02 29.99 4.97
CA ALA A 911 -21.31 29.05 6.05
C ALA A 911 -22.68 29.32 6.66
N ARG A 912 -23.34 28.26 7.14
CA ARG A 912 -24.63 28.30 7.83
C ARG A 912 -24.60 27.42 9.08
N SER A 913 -25.19 27.89 10.17
CA SER A 913 -25.24 27.20 11.46
C SER A 913 -26.64 27.28 12.09
N GLU A 914 -27.03 26.26 12.86
CA GLU A 914 -28.22 26.31 13.74
C GLU A 914 -28.01 27.20 14.97
N GLU A 915 -26.76 27.50 15.31
CA GLU A 915 -26.37 28.26 16.49
C GLU A 915 -25.71 29.59 16.11
N GLU A 916 -26.12 30.66 16.80
CA GLU A 916 -25.71 32.04 16.56
C GLU A 916 -24.22 32.27 16.86
N GLY A 917 -23.52 32.96 15.95
CA GLY A 917 -22.11 33.33 16.06
C GLY A 917 -21.12 32.31 15.49
N LEU A 918 -21.53 31.04 15.33
CA LEU A 918 -20.64 29.98 14.83
C LEU A 918 -20.36 30.08 13.33
N ALA A 919 -21.32 30.54 12.52
CA ALA A 919 -21.10 30.64 11.07
C ALA A 919 -20.05 31.72 10.75
N GLY A 920 -20.10 32.86 11.44
CA GLY A 920 -19.10 33.92 11.33
C GLY A 920 -17.70 33.45 11.70
N LEU A 921 -17.54 32.73 12.81
CA LEU A 921 -16.25 32.20 13.26
C LEU A 921 -15.65 31.14 12.32
N VAL A 922 -16.50 30.33 11.70
CA VAL A 922 -16.07 29.32 10.73
C VAL A 922 -15.55 29.99 9.45
N VAL A 923 -16.19 31.07 9.00
CA VAL A 923 -15.72 31.83 7.83
C VAL A 923 -14.43 32.59 8.17
N GLY A 924 -14.38 33.27 9.32
CA GLY A 924 -13.22 34.05 9.75
C GLY A 924 -11.97 33.21 10.06
N GLY A 925 -12.11 31.91 10.34
CA GLY A 925 -10.96 31.01 10.55
C GLY A 925 -10.18 30.65 9.28
N VAL A 926 -10.60 31.13 8.11
CA VAL A 926 -9.88 30.94 6.82
C VAL A 926 -9.16 32.21 6.36
N SER A 927 -9.57 33.35 6.92
CA SER A 927 -8.99 34.68 6.73
C SER A 927 -7.61 34.73 7.39
#